data_AF-A0A9D6AQK2-F1
#
_entry.id   AF-A0A9D6AQK2-F1
#
_cell.length_a   1.000
_cell.length_b   1.000
_cell.length_c   1.000
_cell.angle_alpha   90.00
_cell.angle_beta   90.00
_cell.angle_gamma   90.00
#
_symmetry.space_group_name_H-M   'P 1'
#
loop_
_entity.id
_entity.type
_entity.pdbx_description
1 polymer ?
#
loop_
_entity_poly.entity_id
_entity_poly.type
_entity_poly.pdbx_seq_one_letter_code
_entity_poly.pdbx_strand_id
1 'polypeptide(L)'
;MGELVADRDYAQAATVYDRQADWFAQNLDNPDIRHLLDQVAAGLKAERAPELESALSRVREMEWPTAPGNWNRVKVDLAALQTAVGDVSGIGLFRNPTFAWPLVGEAQKSLDEKREAILASAPAEFAQYPVQTAESFFSAYPAELPDRAFMAEQADAWTKAVAAADGPALLHLNKVYGPLLSEEEKSRLARSYFTIRCPAAGKADMKTIMAAMAEVGENGLELASVPGVKIAFLEGTSQVLRDKGVIEFPVGVDMDLPFEAVNGDLKKGFESKAVREADIVILFNLASTRIDRRVDTSNYVKSTYLAGYQKVPNPEWDVLQVELQQANTEVLTATTEKLNTNTGDPWVNLGNAIANIGTESKIDEAKDKIEELKQKVRETPRYIDEPVYEPYRYQRVEMEVLKAGSVQYYIIDQRKKRYYTDFFDVSAKEFFTVAYNLSDQDPDLEKHTSVNVTEEMVDAYEKEPITVKLSELLDQYAANKVKARKLTSLNAIRKDVIKNRNVAVASAEKQEYGFDRRDDKRFESVVRVNNSSGFGTGFYVTDDVVLTNYHVVEEQKFVEMKKWDKTETFGKVFAKDVRLDLALVKVQDRGAPVCFYSSRTIKIGETVEAIGHPKGNDFTLTRGVISTIREHTTITGVKGKPVLFIQTDTPINCGNSGGPLFYGDKVVGVNDWGFSKQIAEGLNFSIHYSEVFKFLDDNGIAYRKDK
;
A
#
# COMPACT_ATOMS: atom_id res chain seq x y z
N MET A 1 -23.24 58.75 -43.46
CA MET A 1 -22.74 59.65 -42.40
C MET A 1 -23.43 61.01 -42.45
N GLY A 2 -23.48 61.70 -43.60
CA GLY A 2 -24.25 62.95 -43.76
C GLY A 2 -25.69 62.88 -43.27
N GLU A 3 -26.43 61.85 -43.68
CA GLU A 3 -27.82 61.60 -43.24
C GLU A 3 -27.90 61.38 -41.72
N LEU A 4 -27.05 60.53 -41.15
CA LEU A 4 -26.99 60.27 -39.71
C LEU A 4 -26.71 61.54 -38.89
N VAL A 5 -25.83 62.43 -39.39
CA VAL A 5 -25.55 63.73 -38.75
C VAL A 5 -26.76 64.67 -38.82
N ALA A 6 -27.50 64.67 -39.93
CA ALA A 6 -28.73 65.46 -40.08
C ALA A 6 -29.83 64.97 -39.13
N ASP A 7 -29.93 63.65 -38.93
CA ASP A 7 -30.89 63.01 -38.02
C ASP A 7 -30.43 63.05 -36.54
N ARG A 8 -29.24 63.58 -36.27
CA ARG A 8 -28.59 63.61 -34.95
C ARG A 8 -28.30 62.23 -34.37
N ASP A 9 -28.19 61.19 -35.19
CA ASP A 9 -27.73 59.86 -34.78
C ASP A 9 -26.19 59.80 -34.80
N TYR A 10 -25.59 60.50 -33.85
CA TYR A 10 -24.14 60.63 -33.78
C TYR A 10 -23.45 59.33 -33.37
N ALA A 11 -24.11 58.46 -32.61
CA ALA A 11 -23.60 57.15 -32.22
C ALA A 11 -23.46 56.21 -33.42
N GLN A 12 -24.49 56.15 -34.29
CA GLN A 12 -24.40 55.38 -35.52
C GLN A 12 -23.40 56.02 -36.51
N ALA A 13 -23.30 57.36 -36.54
CA ALA A 13 -22.28 58.06 -37.33
C ALA A 13 -20.85 57.69 -36.87
N ALA A 14 -20.61 57.62 -35.56
CA ALA A 14 -19.34 57.17 -34.99
C ALA A 14 -19.01 55.73 -35.39
N THR A 15 -20.02 54.85 -35.42
CA THR A 15 -19.85 53.47 -35.88
C THR A 15 -19.45 53.41 -37.36
N VAL A 16 -20.00 54.29 -38.20
CA VAL A 16 -19.59 54.41 -39.61
C VAL A 16 -18.14 54.90 -39.72
N TYR A 17 -17.72 55.86 -38.88
CA TYR A 17 -16.33 56.28 -38.79
C TYR A 17 -15.41 55.10 -38.48
N ASP A 18 -15.73 54.34 -37.43
CA ASP A 18 -14.88 53.22 -36.97
C ASP A 18 -14.76 52.11 -38.04
N ARG A 19 -15.86 51.80 -38.75
CA ARG A 19 -15.83 50.80 -39.84
C ARG A 19 -14.99 51.24 -41.05
N GLN A 20 -14.81 52.54 -41.25
CA GLN A 20 -14.12 53.11 -42.41
C GLN A 20 -12.95 54.02 -41.99
N ALA A 21 -12.32 53.73 -40.85
CA ALA A 21 -11.33 54.60 -40.22
C ALA A 21 -10.18 54.97 -41.18
N ASP A 22 -9.68 54.00 -41.97
CA ASP A 22 -8.61 54.24 -42.95
C ASP A 22 -9.04 55.20 -44.07
N TRP A 23 -10.29 55.08 -44.54
CA TRP A 23 -10.82 55.98 -45.56
C TRP A 23 -10.93 57.40 -45.01
N PHE A 24 -11.47 57.58 -43.80
CA PHE A 24 -11.56 58.90 -43.17
C PHE A 24 -10.17 59.49 -42.87
N ALA A 25 -9.19 58.67 -42.46
CA ALA A 25 -7.83 59.13 -42.23
C ALA A 25 -7.15 59.67 -43.49
N GLN A 26 -7.36 59.01 -44.65
CA GLN A 26 -6.81 59.42 -45.94
C GLN A 26 -7.50 60.66 -46.54
N ASN A 27 -8.72 60.97 -46.09
CA ASN A 27 -9.54 62.04 -46.66
C ASN A 27 -9.80 63.20 -45.69
N LEU A 28 -9.04 63.28 -44.60
CA LEU A 28 -9.27 64.25 -43.52
C LEU A 28 -8.98 65.71 -43.92
N ASP A 29 -8.15 65.91 -44.95
CA ASP A 29 -7.83 67.24 -45.50
C ASP A 29 -8.99 67.86 -46.32
N ASN A 30 -10.02 67.07 -46.65
CA ASN A 30 -11.21 67.57 -47.31
C ASN A 30 -12.07 68.40 -46.32
N PRO A 31 -12.34 69.70 -46.59
CA PRO A 31 -13.09 70.56 -45.69
C PRO A 31 -14.50 70.06 -45.34
N ASP A 32 -15.20 69.44 -46.30
CA ASP A 32 -16.57 68.96 -46.10
C ASP A 32 -16.60 67.72 -45.20
N ILE A 33 -15.64 66.81 -45.39
CA ILE A 33 -15.47 65.63 -44.54
C ILE A 33 -15.05 66.06 -43.14
N ARG A 34 -14.13 67.03 -43.04
CA ARG A 34 -13.69 67.57 -41.76
C ARG A 34 -14.84 68.21 -40.99
N HIS A 35 -15.62 69.08 -41.64
CA HIS A 35 -16.79 69.71 -41.04
C HIS A 35 -17.81 68.66 -40.55
N LEU A 36 -18.06 67.62 -41.34
CA LEU A 36 -18.98 66.54 -40.97
C LEU A 36 -18.51 65.80 -39.71
N LEU A 37 -17.22 65.48 -39.62
CA LEU A 37 -16.64 64.83 -38.43
C LEU A 37 -16.60 65.75 -37.21
N ASP A 38 -16.38 67.06 -37.40
CA ASP A 38 -16.50 68.05 -36.33
C ASP A 38 -17.94 68.10 -35.77
N GLN A 39 -18.97 67.98 -36.62
CA GLN A 39 -20.37 67.87 -36.19
C GLN A 39 -20.65 66.59 -35.42
N VAL A 40 -20.14 65.43 -35.88
CA VAL A 40 -20.26 64.16 -35.15
C VAL A 40 -19.57 64.27 -33.79
N ALA A 41 -18.35 64.80 -33.75
CA ALA A 41 -17.60 64.98 -32.51
C ALA A 41 -18.34 65.93 -31.54
N ALA A 42 -18.90 67.04 -32.03
CA ALA A 42 -19.66 67.99 -31.21
C ALA A 42 -20.96 67.37 -30.65
N GLY A 43 -21.67 66.60 -31.47
CA GLY A 43 -22.90 65.89 -31.07
C GLY A 43 -22.63 64.85 -29.99
N LEU A 44 -21.65 63.97 -30.21
CA LEU A 44 -21.22 62.97 -29.21
C LEU A 44 -20.74 63.62 -27.91
N LYS A 45 -19.99 64.74 -28.00
CA LYS A 45 -19.57 65.51 -26.82
C LYS A 45 -20.78 66.03 -26.05
N ALA A 46 -21.78 66.59 -26.71
CA ALA A 46 -22.99 67.10 -26.06
C ALA A 46 -23.83 65.99 -25.41
N GLU A 47 -23.92 64.82 -26.03
CA GLU A 47 -24.64 63.66 -25.47
C GLU A 47 -23.95 63.08 -24.24
N ARG A 48 -22.61 63.00 -24.24
CA ARG A 48 -21.82 62.35 -23.17
C ARG A 48 -21.35 63.29 -22.07
N ALA A 49 -21.35 64.61 -22.31
CA ALA A 49 -20.87 65.60 -21.35
C ALA A 49 -21.61 65.57 -20.00
N PRO A 50 -22.96 65.48 -19.93
CA PRO A 50 -23.66 65.51 -18.64
C PRO A 50 -23.23 64.39 -17.69
N GLU A 51 -23.07 63.17 -18.22
CA GLU A 51 -22.66 62.00 -17.43
C GLU A 51 -21.18 62.09 -17.03
N LEU A 52 -20.30 62.44 -17.98
CA LEU A 52 -18.85 62.57 -17.74
C LEU A 52 -18.53 63.70 -16.76
N GLU A 53 -19.11 64.89 -16.95
CA GLU A 53 -18.90 66.05 -16.06
C GLU A 53 -19.45 65.79 -14.67
N SER A 54 -20.65 65.19 -14.56
CA SER A 54 -21.24 64.86 -13.27
C SER A 54 -20.41 63.83 -12.51
N ALA A 55 -19.96 62.75 -13.17
CA ALA A 55 -19.10 61.76 -12.56
C ALA A 55 -17.73 62.34 -12.17
N LEU A 56 -17.16 63.20 -13.02
CA LEU A 56 -15.90 63.88 -12.75
C LEU A 56 -16.02 64.82 -11.54
N SER A 57 -17.10 65.59 -11.42
CA SER A 57 -17.35 66.46 -10.26
C SER A 57 -17.40 65.65 -8.97
N ARG A 58 -18.13 64.53 -8.96
CA ARG A 58 -18.23 63.64 -7.79
C ARG A 58 -16.86 63.09 -7.35
N VAL A 59 -16.02 62.69 -8.30
CA VAL A 59 -14.67 62.19 -7.99
C VAL A 59 -13.71 63.32 -7.56
N ARG A 60 -13.83 64.52 -8.13
CA ARG A 60 -13.02 65.68 -7.70
C ARG A 60 -13.36 66.14 -6.28
N GLU A 61 -14.65 66.22 -5.97
CA GLU A 61 -15.18 66.62 -4.66
C GLU A 61 -15.08 65.51 -3.60
N MET A 62 -14.71 64.30 -4.01
CA MET A 62 -14.55 63.17 -3.11
C MET A 62 -13.46 63.42 -2.06
N GLU A 63 -13.87 63.42 -0.79
CA GLU A 63 -12.97 63.42 0.35
C GLU A 63 -12.39 62.01 0.58
N TRP A 64 -11.06 61.94 0.68
CA TRP A 64 -10.35 60.72 1.01
C TRP A 64 -9.13 61.06 1.91
N PRO A 65 -8.86 60.29 2.98
CA PRO A 65 -9.61 59.12 3.47
C PRO A 65 -10.99 59.44 4.05
N THR A 66 -11.87 58.44 4.15
CA THR A 66 -13.22 58.57 4.72
C THR A 66 -13.61 57.33 5.53
N ALA A 67 -14.62 57.45 6.40
CA ALA A 67 -15.08 56.36 7.24
C ALA A 67 -15.56 55.13 6.42
N PRO A 68 -15.37 53.89 6.92
CA PRO A 68 -15.75 52.67 6.19
C PRO A 68 -17.19 52.61 5.68
N GLY A 69 -18.14 53.23 6.40
CA GLY A 69 -19.55 53.31 5.97
C GLY A 69 -19.76 54.08 4.65
N ASN A 70 -18.80 54.91 4.23
CA ASN A 70 -18.85 55.68 2.99
C ASN A 70 -18.13 54.99 1.82
N TRP A 71 -17.40 53.89 2.05
CA TRP A 71 -16.57 53.24 1.02
C TRP A 71 -17.38 52.73 -0.17
N ASN A 72 -18.60 52.23 0.05
CA ASN A 72 -19.46 51.80 -1.06
C ASN A 72 -19.84 52.96 -1.99
N ARG A 73 -20.04 54.17 -1.45
CA ARG A 73 -20.29 55.36 -2.28
C ARG A 73 -19.06 55.72 -3.11
N VAL A 74 -17.87 55.65 -2.52
CA VAL A 74 -16.59 55.86 -3.22
C VAL A 74 -16.45 54.88 -4.39
N LYS A 75 -16.75 53.59 -4.20
CA LYS A 75 -16.75 52.58 -5.28
C LYS A 75 -17.67 52.97 -6.43
N VAL A 76 -18.91 53.33 -6.11
CA VAL A 76 -19.92 53.70 -7.10
C VAL A 76 -19.48 54.93 -7.89
N ASP A 77 -18.93 55.95 -7.23
CA ASP A 77 -18.49 57.17 -7.90
C ASP A 77 -17.27 56.94 -8.81
N LEU A 78 -16.28 56.14 -8.37
CA LEU A 78 -15.13 55.77 -9.20
C LEU A 78 -15.55 54.89 -10.40
N ALA A 79 -16.44 53.93 -10.18
CA ALA A 79 -16.96 53.07 -11.25
C ALA A 79 -17.74 53.89 -12.29
N ALA A 80 -18.59 54.81 -11.84
CA ALA A 80 -19.33 55.69 -12.74
C ALA A 80 -18.40 56.55 -13.61
N LEU A 81 -17.32 57.11 -13.04
CA LEU A 81 -16.34 57.86 -13.83
C LEU A 81 -15.55 56.95 -14.79
N GLN A 82 -15.15 55.76 -14.35
CA GLN A 82 -14.48 54.78 -15.20
C GLN A 82 -15.35 54.38 -16.40
N THR A 83 -16.64 54.14 -16.18
CA THR A 83 -17.60 53.83 -17.24
C THR A 83 -17.76 55.00 -18.19
N ALA A 84 -17.99 56.22 -17.67
CA ALA A 84 -18.13 57.41 -18.52
C ALA A 84 -16.88 57.69 -19.37
N VAL A 85 -15.68 57.51 -18.81
CA VAL A 85 -14.42 57.62 -19.57
C VAL A 85 -14.29 56.49 -20.59
N GLY A 86 -14.67 55.26 -20.24
CA GLY A 86 -14.67 54.09 -21.11
C GLY A 86 -15.60 54.25 -22.32
N ASP A 87 -16.82 54.72 -22.08
CA ASP A 87 -17.84 54.94 -23.12
C ASP A 87 -17.38 55.96 -24.17
N VAL A 88 -16.58 56.95 -23.77
CA VAL A 88 -16.04 57.96 -24.68
C VAL A 88 -14.76 57.49 -25.34
N SER A 89 -13.81 56.92 -24.59
CA SER A 89 -12.52 56.42 -25.12
C SER A 89 -12.68 55.20 -26.05
N GLY A 90 -13.79 54.48 -25.90
CA GLY A 90 -14.20 53.39 -26.79
C GLY A 90 -14.53 53.85 -28.22
N ILE A 91 -14.95 55.11 -28.40
CA ILE A 91 -15.32 55.67 -29.70
C ILE A 91 -14.06 55.96 -30.52
N GLY A 92 -13.88 55.32 -31.68
CA GLY A 92 -12.65 55.45 -32.45
C GLY A 92 -12.40 56.86 -33.00
N LEU A 93 -13.46 57.66 -33.24
CA LEU A 93 -13.33 59.07 -33.63
C LEU A 93 -12.48 59.89 -32.65
N PHE A 94 -12.64 59.68 -31.34
CA PHE A 94 -11.89 60.42 -30.32
C PHE A 94 -10.46 59.94 -30.13
N ARG A 95 -10.04 58.82 -30.75
CA ARG A 95 -8.65 58.38 -30.77
C ARG A 95 -7.81 59.16 -31.77
N ASN A 96 -8.44 59.80 -32.75
CA ASN A 96 -7.75 60.71 -33.64
C ASN A 96 -7.43 62.01 -32.87
N PRO A 97 -6.15 62.43 -32.75
CA PRO A 97 -5.74 63.61 -31.97
C PRO A 97 -6.48 64.89 -32.36
N THR A 98 -6.94 64.94 -33.61
CA THR A 98 -7.72 66.04 -34.19
C THR A 98 -9.05 66.29 -33.47
N PHE A 99 -9.74 65.21 -33.08
CA PHE A 99 -11.09 65.29 -32.48
C PHE A 99 -11.08 64.96 -30.98
N ALA A 100 -9.91 64.61 -30.44
CA ALA A 100 -9.70 64.27 -29.05
C ALA A 100 -10.40 65.27 -28.12
N TRP A 101 -10.93 64.74 -27.02
CA TRP A 101 -11.65 65.53 -26.04
C TRP A 101 -10.79 65.69 -24.78
N PRO A 102 -10.24 66.89 -24.52
CA PRO A 102 -9.35 67.11 -23.36
C PRO A 102 -9.96 66.69 -22.02
N LEU A 103 -11.28 66.87 -21.86
CA LEU A 103 -12.01 66.49 -20.64
C LEU A 103 -11.89 65.00 -20.32
N VAL A 104 -11.80 64.12 -21.32
CA VAL A 104 -11.62 62.67 -21.11
C VAL A 104 -10.24 62.39 -20.52
N GLY A 105 -9.22 63.10 -20.99
CA GLY A 105 -7.87 63.02 -20.42
C GLY A 105 -7.81 63.57 -19.00
N GLU A 106 -8.48 64.69 -18.72
CA GLU A 106 -8.63 65.22 -17.36
C GLU A 106 -9.37 64.27 -16.44
N ALA A 107 -10.44 63.62 -16.94
CA ALA A 107 -11.24 62.68 -16.19
C ALA A 107 -10.45 61.40 -15.87
N GLN A 108 -9.74 60.85 -16.85
CA GLN A 108 -8.85 59.70 -16.65
C GLN A 108 -7.75 60.04 -15.64
N LYS A 109 -7.10 61.21 -15.79
CA LYS A 109 -6.09 61.67 -14.83
C LYS A 109 -6.66 61.79 -13.40
N SER A 110 -7.82 62.42 -13.25
CA SER A 110 -8.47 62.58 -11.93
C SER A 110 -8.87 61.24 -11.33
N LEU A 111 -9.28 60.27 -12.16
CA LEU A 111 -9.59 58.91 -11.73
C LEU A 111 -8.33 58.18 -11.25
N ASP A 112 -7.24 58.27 -12.00
CA ASP A 112 -5.97 57.64 -11.67
C ASP A 112 -5.36 58.22 -10.39
N GLU A 113 -5.31 59.56 -10.27
CA GLU A 113 -4.83 60.23 -9.05
C GLU A 113 -5.63 59.82 -7.81
N LYS A 114 -6.96 59.68 -7.93
CA LYS A 114 -7.81 59.24 -6.82
C LYS A 114 -7.63 57.78 -6.49
N ARG A 115 -7.52 56.89 -7.49
CA ARG A 115 -7.22 55.48 -7.27
C ARG A 115 -5.86 55.28 -6.63
N GLU A 116 -4.83 56.00 -7.07
CA GLU A 116 -3.51 55.97 -6.45
C GLU A 116 -3.56 56.44 -5.00
N ALA A 117 -4.27 57.54 -4.71
CA ALA A 117 -4.45 58.03 -3.34
C ALA A 117 -5.18 57.02 -2.44
N ILE A 118 -6.19 56.33 -2.97
CA ILE A 118 -6.88 55.26 -2.28
C ILE A 118 -5.90 54.11 -2.03
N LEU A 119 -5.31 53.52 -3.07
CA LEU A 119 -4.34 52.42 -2.95
C LEU A 119 -3.21 52.73 -1.95
N ALA A 120 -2.64 53.95 -1.99
CA ALA A 120 -1.57 54.37 -1.09
C ALA A 120 -1.98 54.43 0.39
N SER A 121 -3.26 54.66 0.67
CA SER A 121 -3.79 54.71 2.05
C SER A 121 -4.20 53.33 2.60
N ALA A 122 -4.26 52.30 1.76
CA ALA A 122 -4.78 50.98 2.12
C ALA A 122 -4.13 50.39 3.40
N PRO A 123 -2.80 50.47 3.61
CA PRO A 123 -2.18 49.98 4.85
C PRO A 123 -2.70 50.66 6.13
N ALA A 124 -2.88 51.98 6.09
CA ALA A 124 -3.33 52.77 7.24
C ALA A 124 -4.81 52.52 7.55
N GLU A 125 -5.63 52.39 6.51
CA GLU A 125 -7.06 52.07 6.62
C GLU A 125 -7.28 50.63 7.11
N PHE A 126 -6.49 49.66 6.59
CA PHE A 126 -6.54 48.27 7.05
C PHE A 126 -6.24 48.15 8.54
N ALA A 127 -5.23 48.87 9.04
CA ALA A 127 -4.85 48.84 10.45
C ALA A 127 -5.95 49.38 11.41
N GLN A 128 -6.86 50.19 10.90
CA GLN A 128 -7.98 50.79 11.68
C GLN A 128 -9.31 50.09 11.41
N TYR A 129 -9.37 49.19 10.44
CA TYR A 129 -10.60 48.52 10.05
C TYR A 129 -11.08 47.57 11.16
N PRO A 130 -12.34 47.65 11.62
CA PRO A 130 -12.79 46.87 12.75
C PRO A 130 -12.75 45.37 12.49
N VAL A 131 -12.04 44.62 13.34
CA VAL A 131 -11.86 43.17 13.23
C VAL A 131 -13.13 42.33 13.37
N GLN A 132 -14.25 42.91 13.81
CA GLN A 132 -15.53 42.20 14.02
C GLN A 132 -16.58 42.47 12.92
N THR A 133 -16.22 43.12 11.81
CA THR A 133 -17.15 43.38 10.70
C THR A 133 -17.49 42.10 9.95
N ALA A 134 -18.76 41.91 9.59
CA ALA A 134 -19.19 40.74 8.81
C ALA A 134 -18.51 40.63 7.44
N GLU A 135 -18.12 41.77 6.87
CA GLU A 135 -17.41 41.89 5.60
C GLU A 135 -15.90 41.99 5.81
N SER A 136 -15.11 41.43 4.90
CA SER A 136 -13.66 41.58 4.89
C SER A 136 -13.25 42.97 4.42
N PHE A 137 -12.08 43.45 4.84
CA PHE A 137 -11.51 44.69 4.35
C PHE A 137 -11.44 44.70 2.83
N PHE A 138 -10.98 43.63 2.19
CA PHE A 138 -10.87 43.53 0.73
C PHE A 138 -12.21 43.64 0.01
N SER A 139 -13.27 43.08 0.59
CA SER A 139 -14.63 43.22 0.05
C SER A 139 -15.17 44.64 0.26
N ALA A 140 -14.86 45.29 1.39
CA ALA A 140 -15.36 46.63 1.71
C ALA A 140 -14.57 47.75 1.01
N TYR A 141 -13.26 47.58 0.82
CA TYR A 141 -12.32 48.65 0.46
C TYR A 141 -12.53 49.13 -0.98
N PRO A 142 -12.49 50.45 -1.28
CA PRO A 142 -12.87 50.97 -2.59
C PRO A 142 -11.98 50.60 -3.78
N ALA A 143 -10.76 50.14 -3.52
CA ALA A 143 -9.82 49.71 -4.56
C ALA A 143 -9.60 48.21 -4.50
N GLU A 144 -9.42 47.60 -5.68
CA GLU A 144 -8.97 46.21 -5.77
C GLU A 144 -7.53 46.10 -5.31
N LEU A 145 -7.28 45.17 -4.38
CA LEU A 145 -5.96 44.89 -3.83
C LEU A 145 -5.60 43.44 -4.13
N PRO A 146 -4.30 43.11 -4.28
CA PRO A 146 -3.87 41.73 -4.32
C PRO A 146 -3.94 41.12 -2.92
N ASP A 147 -5.11 40.63 -2.50
CA ASP A 147 -5.44 40.26 -1.12
C ASP A 147 -4.33 39.52 -0.36
N ARG A 148 -3.79 38.43 -0.94
CA ARG A 148 -2.74 37.63 -0.29
C ARG A 148 -1.41 38.36 -0.17
N ALA A 149 -1.00 39.10 -1.20
CA ALA A 149 0.26 39.85 -1.17
C ALA A 149 0.15 41.01 -0.18
N PHE A 150 -0.99 41.70 -0.16
CA PHE A 150 -1.27 42.77 0.78
C PHE A 150 -1.28 42.26 2.22
N MET A 151 -1.94 41.12 2.51
CA MET A 151 -1.92 40.51 3.85
C MET A 151 -0.49 40.21 4.31
N ALA A 152 0.35 39.68 3.43
CA ALA A 152 1.75 39.40 3.76
C ALA A 152 2.55 40.68 4.10
N GLU A 153 2.33 41.78 3.38
CA GLU A 153 2.95 43.08 3.69
C GLU A 153 2.43 43.67 5.00
N GLN A 154 1.17 43.42 5.34
CA GLN A 154 0.53 43.90 6.57
C GLN A 154 0.62 42.91 7.74
N ALA A 155 1.52 41.93 7.69
CA ALA A 155 1.65 40.89 8.70
C ALA A 155 1.81 41.46 10.13
N ASP A 156 2.52 42.58 10.31
CA ASP A 156 2.68 43.24 11.61
C ASP A 156 1.37 43.79 12.17
N ALA A 157 0.55 44.42 11.34
CA ALA A 157 -0.75 44.95 11.73
C ALA A 157 -1.71 43.81 12.08
N TRP A 158 -1.74 42.78 11.23
CA TRP A 158 -2.51 41.56 11.47
C TRP A 158 -2.13 40.88 12.79
N THR A 159 -0.83 40.80 13.08
CA THR A 159 -0.30 40.19 14.31
C THR A 159 -0.78 40.91 15.56
N LYS A 160 -0.76 42.26 15.54
CA LYS A 160 -1.27 43.07 16.65
C LYS A 160 -2.77 42.87 16.85
N ALA A 161 -3.52 42.78 15.75
CA ALA A 161 -4.97 42.54 15.78
C ALA A 161 -5.30 41.18 16.41
N VAL A 162 -4.63 40.10 15.98
CA VAL A 162 -4.78 38.76 16.56
C VAL A 162 -4.39 38.75 18.05
N ALA A 163 -3.32 39.43 18.44
CA ALA A 163 -2.86 39.47 19.84
C ALA A 163 -3.82 40.21 20.78
N ALA A 164 -4.60 41.18 20.27
CA ALA A 164 -5.55 41.97 21.06
C ALA A 164 -6.98 41.39 21.07
N ALA A 165 -7.28 40.44 20.18
CA ALA A 165 -8.61 39.87 19.99
C ALA A 165 -8.99 38.87 21.11
N ASP A 166 -10.27 38.87 21.48
CA ASP A 166 -10.85 37.85 22.36
C ASP A 166 -11.29 36.59 21.58
N GLY A 167 -11.81 35.58 22.28
CA GLY A 167 -12.20 34.30 21.68
C GLY A 167 -13.19 34.48 20.50
N PRO A 168 -14.35 35.13 20.69
CA PRO A 168 -15.28 35.40 19.61
C PRO A 168 -14.68 36.19 18.44
N ALA A 169 -13.86 37.22 18.72
CA ALA A 169 -13.22 38.00 17.67
C ALA A 169 -12.22 37.15 16.84
N LEU A 170 -11.46 36.25 17.46
CA LEU A 170 -10.56 35.34 16.74
C LEU A 170 -11.29 34.37 15.82
N LEU A 171 -12.42 33.82 16.26
CA LEU A 171 -13.25 32.94 15.41
C LEU A 171 -13.83 33.70 14.22
N HIS A 172 -14.25 34.93 14.46
CA HIS A 172 -14.74 35.81 13.40
C HIS A 172 -13.63 36.15 12.40
N LEU A 173 -12.43 36.49 12.87
CA LEU A 173 -11.25 36.70 12.03
C LEU A 173 -10.91 35.47 11.18
N ASN A 174 -10.99 34.26 11.75
CA ASN A 174 -10.80 33.01 10.99
C ASN A 174 -11.85 32.87 9.88
N LYS A 175 -13.12 33.13 10.21
CA LYS A 175 -14.21 33.01 9.25
C LYS A 175 -14.08 34.00 8.08
N VAL A 176 -13.68 35.24 8.36
CA VAL A 176 -13.63 36.32 7.35
C VAL A 176 -12.33 36.29 6.56
N TYR A 177 -11.18 36.09 7.21
CA TYR A 177 -9.86 36.20 6.58
C TYR A 177 -9.16 34.86 6.37
N GLY A 178 -9.60 33.76 7.00
CA GLY A 178 -8.93 32.44 6.96
C GLY A 178 -8.50 31.95 5.57
N PRO A 179 -9.31 32.09 4.50
CA PRO A 179 -8.92 31.70 3.14
C PRO A 179 -7.76 32.54 2.53
N LEU A 180 -7.50 33.72 3.07
CA LEU A 180 -6.49 34.67 2.63
C LEU A 180 -5.18 34.56 3.42
N LEU A 181 -5.21 33.89 4.57
CA LEU A 181 -4.06 33.76 5.47
C LEU A 181 -3.06 32.72 4.98
N SER A 182 -1.78 33.01 5.22
CA SER A 182 -0.70 32.01 5.16
C SER A 182 -0.85 30.97 6.28
N GLU A 183 -0.19 29.83 6.13
CA GLU A 183 -0.19 28.77 7.16
C GLU A 183 0.40 29.24 8.49
N GLU A 184 1.36 30.17 8.47
CA GLU A 184 1.95 30.76 9.67
C GLU A 184 0.93 31.63 10.43
N GLU A 185 0.13 32.42 9.70
CA GLU A 185 -0.91 33.27 10.28
C GLU A 185 -2.08 32.46 10.82
N LYS A 186 -2.51 31.42 10.09
CA LYS A 186 -3.51 30.45 10.58
C LYS A 186 -3.04 29.78 11.87
N SER A 187 -1.79 29.34 11.89
CA SER A 187 -1.17 28.73 13.08
C SER A 187 -1.14 29.70 14.26
N ARG A 188 -0.88 30.99 14.02
CA ARG A 188 -0.87 32.05 15.04
C ARG A 188 -2.26 32.31 15.62
N LEU A 189 -3.27 32.33 14.77
CA LEU A 189 -4.67 32.50 15.16
C LEU A 189 -5.14 31.31 16.00
N ALA A 190 -4.89 30.08 15.53
CA ALA A 190 -5.19 28.86 16.27
C ALA A 190 -4.49 28.82 17.64
N ARG A 191 -3.21 29.20 17.70
CA ARG A 191 -2.44 29.29 18.96
C ARG A 191 -2.99 30.34 19.92
N SER A 192 -3.41 31.50 19.40
CA SER A 192 -4.00 32.57 20.23
C SER A 192 -5.34 32.12 20.80
N TYR A 193 -6.19 31.49 19.98
CA TYR A 193 -7.47 30.94 20.43
C TYR A 193 -7.28 29.84 21.49
N PHE A 194 -6.36 28.91 21.24
CA PHE A 194 -5.98 27.88 22.21
C PHE A 194 -5.50 28.49 23.54
N THR A 195 -4.69 29.55 23.50
CA THR A 195 -4.17 30.22 24.70
C THR A 195 -5.30 30.86 25.53
N ILE A 196 -6.35 31.38 24.89
CA ILE A 196 -7.53 31.89 25.62
C ILE A 196 -8.27 30.75 26.32
N ARG A 197 -8.42 29.60 25.66
CA ARG A 197 -9.09 28.42 26.22
C ARG A 197 -8.26 27.69 27.28
N CYS A 198 -6.94 27.72 27.14
CA CYS A 198 -6.00 27.09 28.08
C CYS A 198 -4.82 28.03 28.43
N PRO A 199 -5.03 29.09 29.24
CA PRO A 199 -4.03 30.14 29.49
C PRO A 199 -2.74 29.65 30.15
N ALA A 200 -2.82 28.54 30.89
CA ALA A 200 -1.69 27.92 31.56
C ALA A 200 -1.59 26.44 31.18
N ALA A 201 -1.52 26.12 29.89
CA ALA A 201 -1.39 24.75 29.38
C ALA A 201 -0.26 23.97 30.07
N GLY A 202 0.87 24.62 30.36
CA GLY A 202 1.98 24.05 31.14
C GLY A 202 1.62 23.64 32.57
N LYS A 203 0.52 24.12 33.16
CA LYS A 203 0.05 23.75 34.51
C LYS A 203 -1.27 22.97 34.50
N ALA A 204 -2.04 23.09 33.42
CA ALA A 204 -3.32 22.43 33.22
C ALA A 204 -3.19 20.90 33.28
N ASP A 205 -4.29 20.19 33.50
CA ASP A 205 -4.31 18.75 33.28
C ASP A 205 -4.59 18.38 31.83
N MET A 206 -4.26 17.14 31.48
CA MET A 206 -4.35 16.69 30.09
C MET A 206 -5.78 16.77 29.57
N LYS A 207 -6.77 16.51 30.42
CA LYS A 207 -8.19 16.63 30.06
C LYS A 207 -8.53 18.06 29.64
N THR A 208 -8.10 19.06 30.39
CA THR A 208 -8.31 20.48 30.02
C THR A 208 -7.59 20.85 28.74
N ILE A 209 -6.36 20.38 28.54
CA ILE A 209 -5.57 20.65 27.31
C ILE A 209 -6.28 20.04 26.10
N MET A 210 -6.65 18.75 26.17
CA MET A 210 -7.33 18.05 25.08
C MET A 210 -8.70 18.66 24.76
N ALA A 211 -9.47 19.06 25.77
CA ALA A 211 -10.75 19.74 25.55
C ALA A 211 -10.56 21.08 24.82
N ALA A 212 -9.54 21.87 25.19
CA ALA A 212 -9.22 23.11 24.49
C ALA A 212 -8.75 22.86 23.04
N MET A 213 -7.99 21.78 22.79
CA MET A 213 -7.58 21.39 21.44
C MET A 213 -8.78 20.96 20.58
N ALA A 214 -9.68 20.15 21.13
CA ALA A 214 -10.90 19.74 20.45
C ALA A 214 -11.75 20.95 20.09
N GLU A 215 -11.92 21.91 21.01
CA GLU A 215 -12.65 23.15 20.74
C GLU A 215 -12.00 23.99 19.63
N VAL A 216 -10.66 24.04 19.55
CA VAL A 216 -9.95 24.70 18.42
C VAL A 216 -10.35 24.04 17.10
N GLY A 217 -10.28 22.70 17.02
CA GLY A 217 -10.64 21.93 15.83
C GLY A 217 -12.11 22.08 15.41
N GLU A 218 -13.05 22.03 16.36
CA GLU A 218 -14.48 22.23 16.12
C GLU A 218 -14.79 23.59 15.48
N ASN A 219 -13.93 24.59 15.71
CA ASN A 219 -14.05 25.92 15.15
C ASN A 219 -13.28 26.12 13.83
N GLY A 220 -12.85 25.04 13.19
CA GLY A 220 -12.14 25.09 11.90
C GLY A 220 -10.75 25.70 11.98
N LEU A 221 -10.11 25.61 13.16
CA LEU A 221 -8.73 26.02 13.39
C LEU A 221 -7.85 24.80 13.56
N GLU A 222 -6.64 24.88 13.03
CA GLU A 222 -5.65 23.81 13.15
C GLU A 222 -4.47 24.29 13.99
N LEU A 223 -4.24 23.61 15.11
CA LEU A 223 -3.16 23.97 16.02
C LEU A 223 -1.88 23.27 15.57
N ALA A 224 -0.91 24.01 15.05
CA ALA A 224 0.37 23.43 14.62
C ALA A 224 1.22 22.88 15.79
N SER A 225 1.14 23.50 16.97
CA SER A 225 1.78 22.98 18.19
C SER A 225 1.05 23.43 19.45
N VAL A 226 1.00 22.56 20.47
CA VAL A 226 0.48 22.91 21.80
C VAL A 226 1.55 23.70 22.57
N PRO A 227 1.33 25.00 22.85
CA PRO A 227 2.32 25.81 23.54
C PRO A 227 2.50 25.38 24.99
N GLY A 228 3.76 25.30 25.44
CA GLY A 228 4.11 25.13 26.86
C GLY A 228 3.88 23.71 27.40
N VAL A 229 3.70 22.71 26.54
CA VAL A 229 3.66 21.29 26.93
C VAL A 229 4.55 20.51 25.98
N LYS A 230 5.67 19.98 26.50
CA LYS A 230 6.57 19.11 25.74
C LYS A 230 6.33 17.65 26.08
N ILE A 231 6.18 16.80 25.07
CA ILE A 231 6.03 15.35 25.25
C ILE A 231 7.29 14.67 24.74
N ALA A 232 7.95 13.88 25.59
CA ALA A 232 9.02 13.01 25.16
C ALA A 232 8.53 11.57 25.04
N PHE A 233 8.94 10.91 23.96
CA PHE A 233 8.68 9.51 23.71
C PHE A 233 9.94 8.70 23.97
N LEU A 234 9.79 7.68 24.79
CA LEU A 234 10.83 6.70 25.05
C LEU A 234 10.40 5.36 24.49
N GLU A 235 11.20 4.83 23.58
CA GLU A 235 11.06 3.44 23.17
C GLU A 235 11.86 2.55 24.12
N GLY A 236 11.15 1.67 24.83
CA GLY A 236 11.73 0.76 25.82
C GLY A 236 12.03 -0.64 25.33
N THR A 237 11.78 -0.92 24.05
CA THR A 237 11.89 -2.25 23.45
C THR A 237 13.26 -2.87 23.72
N SER A 238 13.25 -4.08 24.26
CA SER A 238 14.48 -4.80 24.57
C SER A 238 15.12 -5.34 23.29
N GLN A 239 16.33 -4.88 22.96
CA GLN A 239 17.10 -5.50 21.87
C GLN A 239 17.30 -6.99 22.10
N VAL A 240 17.53 -7.41 23.35
CA VAL A 240 17.70 -8.84 23.71
C VAL A 240 16.42 -9.65 23.46
N LEU A 241 15.23 -9.07 23.63
CA LEU A 241 13.98 -9.78 23.33
C LEU A 241 13.69 -9.82 21.82
N ARG A 242 14.09 -8.77 21.08
CA ARG A 242 14.06 -8.76 19.61
C ARG A 242 14.99 -9.83 19.03
N ASP A 243 16.24 -9.87 19.48
CA ASP A 243 17.24 -10.84 19.00
C ASP A 243 16.85 -12.29 19.33
N LYS A 244 16.01 -12.50 20.35
CA LYS A 244 15.46 -13.81 20.74
C LYS A 244 14.10 -14.16 20.11
N GLY A 245 13.55 -13.29 19.26
CA GLY A 245 12.26 -13.53 18.60
C GLY A 245 11.02 -13.46 19.52
N VAL A 246 11.15 -12.89 20.72
CA VAL A 246 10.00 -12.66 21.64
C VAL A 246 9.21 -11.40 21.26
N ILE A 247 9.86 -10.51 20.50
CA ILE A 247 9.26 -9.34 19.90
C ILE A 247 9.51 -9.46 18.39
N GLU A 248 8.51 -9.98 17.68
CA GLU A 248 8.58 -10.21 16.24
C GLU A 248 8.38 -8.93 15.42
N PHE A 249 7.64 -7.95 15.98
CA PHE A 249 7.43 -6.64 15.36
C PHE A 249 7.39 -5.50 16.40
N PRO A 250 7.75 -4.26 16.01
CA PRO A 250 7.68 -3.08 16.87
C PRO A 250 6.25 -2.54 17.02
N VAL A 251 5.99 -1.74 18.06
CA VAL A 251 4.77 -0.94 18.17
C VAL A 251 5.17 0.52 18.22
N GLY A 252 4.55 1.32 17.34
CA GLY A 252 4.77 2.75 17.23
C GLY A 252 3.66 3.57 17.86
N VAL A 253 3.88 4.87 17.93
CA VAL A 253 2.84 5.86 18.24
C VAL A 253 2.57 6.67 17.00
N ASP A 254 1.30 6.78 16.65
CA ASP A 254 0.85 7.76 15.68
C ASP A 254 0.72 9.12 16.39
N MET A 255 1.48 10.10 15.91
CA MET A 255 1.54 11.46 16.44
C MET A 255 0.37 12.30 15.92
N ASP A 256 -0.85 11.82 16.18
CA ASP A 256 -2.10 12.42 15.72
C ASP A 256 -2.49 13.71 16.46
N LEU A 257 -1.67 14.13 17.43
CA LEU A 257 -1.82 15.37 18.16
C LEU A 257 -0.58 16.26 18.03
N PRO A 258 -0.76 17.59 17.91
CA PRO A 258 0.31 18.57 17.66
C PRO A 258 1.16 18.87 18.91
N PHE A 259 1.67 17.84 19.58
CA PHE A 259 2.63 18.03 20.66
C PHE A 259 4.06 18.06 20.11
N GLU A 260 4.91 18.90 20.69
CA GLU A 260 6.35 18.82 20.44
C GLU A 260 6.85 17.47 20.98
N ALA A 261 7.21 16.57 20.06
CA ALA A 261 7.66 15.22 20.36
C ALA A 261 9.18 15.10 20.24
N VAL A 262 9.81 14.47 21.22
CA VAL A 262 11.23 14.10 21.13
C VAL A 262 11.41 12.61 21.38
N ASN A 263 12.03 11.91 20.43
CA ASN A 263 12.32 10.49 20.54
C ASN A 263 13.63 10.24 21.33
N GLY A 264 13.61 9.26 22.22
CA GLY A 264 14.78 8.80 22.95
C GLY A 264 14.82 7.28 23.14
N ASP A 265 16.01 6.68 22.99
CA ASP A 265 16.29 5.27 23.34
C ASP A 265 16.34 5.11 24.87
N LEU A 266 15.69 4.11 25.47
CA LEU A 266 15.74 3.83 26.92
C LEU A 266 17.15 3.87 27.57
N LYS A 267 18.22 3.48 26.84
CA LYS A 267 19.58 3.43 27.39
C LYS A 267 20.18 4.82 27.64
N LYS A 268 19.93 5.79 26.76
CA LYS A 268 20.44 7.19 26.84
C LYS A 268 19.33 8.21 27.11
N GLY A 269 18.07 7.83 26.92
CA GLY A 269 16.89 8.67 26.79
C GLY A 269 16.50 9.32 28.10
N PHE A 270 16.46 8.57 29.21
CA PHE A 270 16.22 9.15 30.54
C PHE A 270 17.28 10.16 31.00
N GLU A 271 18.48 10.10 30.41
CA GLU A 271 19.58 11.02 30.70
C GLU A 271 19.66 12.18 29.70
N SER A 272 18.90 12.10 28.60
CA SER A 272 18.86 13.13 27.57
C SER A 272 18.29 14.43 28.13
N LYS A 273 18.85 15.55 27.66
CA LYS A 273 18.35 16.89 27.97
C LYS A 273 16.86 17.01 27.61
N ALA A 274 16.46 16.50 26.45
CA ALA A 274 15.09 16.54 25.97
C ALA A 274 14.08 15.86 26.90
N VAL A 275 14.37 14.67 27.42
CA VAL A 275 13.47 13.96 28.36
C VAL A 275 13.44 14.64 29.72
N ARG A 276 14.55 15.23 30.18
CA ARG A 276 14.58 15.99 31.44
C ARG A 276 13.80 17.30 31.35
N GLU A 277 13.75 17.90 30.17
CA GLU A 277 13.03 19.14 29.89
C GLU A 277 11.58 18.91 29.45
N ALA A 278 11.19 17.66 29.17
CA ALA A 278 9.82 17.32 28.80
C ALA A 278 8.86 17.41 29.99
N ASP A 279 7.65 17.90 29.76
CA ASP A 279 6.59 17.97 30.76
C ASP A 279 5.96 16.61 31.00
N ILE A 280 5.79 15.84 29.93
CA ILE A 280 5.21 14.51 29.92
C ILE A 280 6.18 13.57 29.21
N VAL A 281 6.40 12.40 29.80
CA VAL A 281 7.18 11.33 29.16
C VAL A 281 6.26 10.14 28.96
N ILE A 282 6.12 9.71 27.72
CA ILE A 282 5.41 8.49 27.34
C ILE A 282 6.46 7.43 27.04
N LEU A 283 6.35 6.30 27.73
CA LEU A 283 7.28 5.19 27.59
C LEU A 283 6.51 3.93 27.22
N PHE A 284 6.91 3.30 26.11
CA PHE A 284 6.45 1.96 25.76
C PHE A 284 7.45 0.91 26.19
N ASN A 285 6.95 -0.14 26.81
CA ASN A 285 7.69 -1.34 27.13
C ASN A 285 6.91 -2.53 26.56
N LEU A 286 7.36 -3.01 25.40
CA LEU A 286 6.76 -4.17 24.74
C LEU A 286 6.93 -5.41 25.62
N ALA A 287 5.81 -6.07 25.95
CA ALA A 287 5.83 -7.29 26.76
C ALA A 287 6.04 -8.54 25.88
N SER A 288 5.30 -8.64 24.77
CA SER A 288 5.45 -9.69 23.75
C SER A 288 4.70 -9.30 22.46
N THR A 289 5.25 -9.61 21.29
CA THR A 289 4.56 -9.48 19.99
C THR A 289 4.74 -10.77 19.19
N ARG A 290 3.66 -11.27 18.58
CA ARG A 290 3.63 -12.52 17.81
C ARG A 290 2.88 -12.32 16.50
N ILE A 291 3.39 -12.96 15.47
CA ILE A 291 2.79 -13.08 14.15
C ILE A 291 2.30 -14.52 13.99
N ASP A 292 1.07 -14.67 13.53
CA ASP A 292 0.49 -15.96 13.19
C ASP A 292 0.08 -15.93 11.71
N ARG A 293 0.69 -16.81 10.91
CA ARG A 293 0.30 -17.03 9.52
C ARG A 293 -0.67 -18.20 9.46
N ARG A 294 -1.94 -17.92 9.19
CA ARG A 294 -2.98 -18.92 9.04
C ARG A 294 -3.30 -19.12 7.57
N VAL A 295 -2.97 -20.30 7.03
CA VAL A 295 -3.37 -20.68 5.67
C VAL A 295 -4.85 -21.08 5.67
N ASP A 296 -5.66 -20.34 4.93
CA ASP A 296 -7.10 -20.59 4.80
C ASP A 296 -7.38 -21.57 3.67
N THR A 297 -6.83 -21.31 2.48
CA THR A 297 -6.95 -22.21 1.33
C THR A 297 -5.62 -22.34 0.59
N SER A 298 -5.42 -23.49 -0.04
CA SER A 298 -4.23 -23.77 -0.85
C SER A 298 -4.63 -24.65 -2.03
N ASN A 299 -4.54 -24.12 -3.24
CA ASN A 299 -4.93 -24.81 -4.47
C ASN A 299 -3.82 -24.77 -5.52
N TYR A 300 -3.73 -25.82 -6.33
CA TYR A 300 -2.81 -25.85 -7.48
C TYR A 300 -3.48 -25.28 -8.72
N VAL A 301 -2.83 -24.28 -9.33
CA VAL A 301 -3.26 -23.69 -10.60
C VAL A 301 -2.36 -24.22 -11.71
N LYS A 302 -2.97 -24.69 -12.81
CA LYS A 302 -2.23 -25.15 -13.98
C LYS A 302 -1.83 -23.95 -14.83
N SER A 303 -0.59 -23.93 -15.27
CA SER A 303 -0.09 -22.96 -16.26
C SER A 303 0.99 -23.61 -17.13
N THR A 304 1.64 -22.83 -17.98
CA THR A 304 2.74 -23.25 -18.85
C THR A 304 3.92 -22.31 -18.69
N TYR A 305 5.15 -22.80 -18.87
CA TYR A 305 6.35 -21.96 -18.90
C TYR A 305 7.12 -22.19 -20.19
N LEU A 306 7.85 -21.17 -20.65
CA LEU A 306 8.74 -21.27 -21.80
C LEU A 306 9.92 -22.20 -21.44
N ALA A 307 9.89 -23.41 -21.99
CA ALA A 307 10.92 -24.43 -21.78
C ALA A 307 12.11 -24.26 -22.73
N GLY A 308 11.91 -23.57 -23.86
CA GLY A 308 12.94 -23.28 -24.84
C GLY A 308 12.37 -22.92 -26.21
N TYR A 309 13.19 -23.02 -27.25
CA TYR A 309 12.80 -22.77 -28.63
C TYR A 309 13.12 -24.00 -29.49
N GLN A 310 12.22 -24.32 -30.42
CA GLN A 310 12.43 -25.36 -31.42
C GLN A 310 12.53 -24.74 -32.80
N LYS A 311 13.43 -25.27 -33.64
CA LYS A 311 13.56 -24.84 -35.03
C LYS A 311 12.49 -25.50 -35.88
N VAL A 312 11.58 -24.71 -36.41
CA VAL A 312 10.57 -25.16 -37.37
C VAL A 312 10.85 -24.59 -38.76
N PRO A 313 10.43 -25.26 -39.84
CA PRO A 313 10.52 -24.71 -41.19
C PRO A 313 9.79 -23.37 -41.26
N ASN A 314 10.40 -22.37 -41.91
CA ASN A 314 9.79 -21.07 -42.13
C ASN A 314 8.82 -21.13 -43.34
N PRO A 315 7.49 -21.00 -43.16
CA PRO A 315 6.54 -21.09 -44.25
C PRO A 315 6.77 -20.02 -45.34
N GLU A 316 7.25 -18.83 -44.97
CA GLU A 316 7.55 -17.78 -45.92
C GLU A 316 8.73 -18.14 -46.83
N TRP A 317 9.74 -18.83 -46.28
CA TRP A 317 10.87 -19.33 -47.07
C TRP A 317 10.40 -20.38 -48.08
N ASP A 318 9.52 -21.29 -47.66
CA ASP A 318 8.95 -22.32 -48.55
C ASP A 318 8.08 -21.70 -49.66
N VAL A 319 7.25 -20.68 -49.34
CA VAL A 319 6.46 -19.94 -50.33
C VAL A 319 7.37 -19.24 -51.34
N LEU A 320 8.40 -18.54 -50.87
CA LEU A 320 9.36 -17.84 -51.74
C LEU A 320 10.12 -18.80 -52.66
N GLN A 321 10.44 -20.03 -52.21
CA GLN A 321 11.04 -21.06 -53.07
C GLN A 321 10.08 -21.51 -54.17
N VAL A 322 8.80 -21.71 -53.85
CA VAL A 322 7.76 -22.07 -54.83
C VAL A 322 7.56 -20.95 -55.85
N GLU A 323 7.47 -19.70 -55.40
CA GLU A 323 7.34 -18.53 -56.28
C GLU A 323 8.56 -18.36 -57.19
N LEU A 324 9.77 -18.56 -56.65
CA LEU A 324 11.00 -18.53 -57.45
C LEU A 324 11.02 -19.64 -58.50
N GLN A 325 10.56 -20.85 -58.15
CA GLN A 325 10.48 -21.97 -59.10
C GLN A 325 9.46 -21.69 -60.21
N GLN A 326 8.30 -21.12 -59.86
CA GLN A 326 7.27 -20.72 -60.82
C GLN A 326 7.79 -19.62 -61.76
N ALA A 327 8.41 -18.57 -61.23
CA ALA A 327 9.00 -17.49 -62.02
C ALA A 327 10.09 -18.01 -62.99
N ASN A 328 10.96 -18.93 -62.54
CA ASN A 328 11.95 -19.57 -63.42
C ASN A 328 11.28 -20.39 -64.54
N THR A 329 10.18 -21.07 -64.25
CA THR A 329 9.41 -21.85 -65.24
C THR A 329 8.71 -20.92 -66.25
N GLU A 330 8.18 -19.79 -65.79
CA GLU A 330 7.60 -18.75 -66.64
C GLU A 330 8.64 -18.17 -67.61
N VAL A 331 9.86 -17.84 -67.15
CA VAL A 331 10.95 -17.36 -68.02
C VAL A 331 11.37 -18.43 -69.02
N LEU A 332 11.48 -19.69 -68.61
CA LEU A 332 11.83 -20.79 -69.51
C LEU A 332 10.76 -20.96 -70.60
N THR A 333 9.49 -20.89 -70.23
CA THR A 333 8.35 -20.98 -71.13
C THR A 333 8.33 -19.80 -72.10
N ALA A 334 8.45 -18.56 -71.62
CA ALA A 334 8.50 -17.36 -72.45
C ALA A 334 9.73 -17.34 -73.39
N THR A 335 10.88 -17.86 -72.95
CA THR A 335 12.08 -18.00 -73.80
C THR A 335 11.90 -19.07 -74.87
N THR A 336 11.22 -20.17 -74.54
CA THR A 336 10.89 -21.25 -75.49
C THR A 336 9.86 -20.77 -76.51
N GLU A 337 8.84 -20.01 -76.09
CA GLU A 337 7.88 -19.37 -76.99
C GLU A 337 8.57 -18.39 -77.94
N LYS A 338 9.56 -17.59 -77.47
CA LYS A 338 10.39 -16.72 -78.31
C LYS A 338 11.23 -17.50 -79.34
N LEU A 339 11.69 -18.70 -79.02
CA LEU A 339 12.42 -19.56 -79.96
C LEU A 339 11.50 -20.23 -81.00
N ASN A 340 10.22 -20.45 -80.65
CA ASN A 340 9.24 -21.11 -81.52
C ASN A 340 8.53 -20.17 -82.51
N THR A 341 8.75 -18.85 -82.43
CA THR A 341 8.28 -17.87 -83.44
C THR A 341 9.24 -17.70 -84.62
N ASN A 342 10.34 -18.46 -84.68
CA ASN A 342 11.42 -18.26 -85.64
C ASN A 342 11.67 -19.46 -86.57
N THR A 343 10.61 -20.13 -87.03
CA THR A 343 10.68 -21.15 -88.09
C THR A 343 9.72 -20.85 -89.23
N GLY A 344 10.19 -20.06 -90.21
CA GLY A 344 9.89 -20.31 -91.63
C GLY A 344 8.79 -19.49 -92.33
N ASP A 345 8.87 -18.15 -92.36
CA ASP A 345 8.35 -17.37 -93.50
C ASP A 345 9.01 -15.97 -93.61
N PRO A 346 9.68 -15.60 -94.72
CA PRO A 346 10.43 -14.34 -94.85
C PRO A 346 9.60 -13.04 -94.83
N TRP A 347 8.26 -13.11 -94.93
CA TRP A 347 7.37 -11.95 -95.08
C TRP A 347 6.73 -11.43 -93.78
N VAL A 348 6.98 -12.05 -92.62
CA VAL A 348 6.45 -11.60 -91.31
C VAL A 348 7.41 -10.62 -90.59
N ASN A 349 8.47 -10.17 -91.27
CA ASN A 349 9.63 -9.53 -90.64
C ASN A 349 9.56 -8.00 -90.44
N LEU A 350 8.37 -7.37 -90.49
CA LEU A 350 8.18 -5.97 -90.11
C LEU A 350 7.25 -5.79 -88.88
N GLY A 351 6.40 -6.79 -88.57
CA GLY A 351 5.59 -6.83 -87.34
C GLY A 351 6.32 -7.47 -86.16
N ASN A 352 7.37 -8.24 -86.41
CA ASN A 352 8.14 -8.96 -85.39
C ASN A 352 9.18 -8.10 -84.66
N ALA A 353 9.44 -6.86 -85.09
CA ALA A 353 10.26 -5.94 -84.31
C ALA A 353 9.52 -5.39 -83.08
N ILE A 354 8.20 -5.16 -83.17
CA ILE A 354 7.38 -4.65 -82.06
C ILE A 354 6.97 -5.80 -81.11
N ALA A 355 6.72 -7.00 -81.64
CA ALA A 355 6.47 -8.19 -80.82
C ALA A 355 7.73 -8.66 -80.06
N ASN A 356 8.94 -8.52 -80.63
CA ASN A 356 10.19 -8.86 -79.96
C ASN A 356 10.59 -7.86 -78.86
N ILE A 357 10.30 -6.55 -79.01
CA ILE A 357 10.57 -5.56 -77.96
C ILE A 357 9.63 -5.77 -76.75
N GLY A 358 8.34 -6.05 -77.01
CA GLY A 358 7.37 -6.32 -75.94
C GLY A 358 7.55 -7.67 -75.22
N THR A 359 8.24 -8.63 -75.84
CA THR A 359 8.62 -9.91 -75.21
C THR A 359 10.00 -9.86 -74.55
N GLU A 360 10.94 -9.03 -75.04
CA GLU A 360 12.19 -8.74 -74.34
C GLU A 360 11.95 -7.99 -73.03
N SER A 361 11.11 -6.95 -73.03
CA SER A 361 10.69 -6.25 -71.80
C SER A 361 10.09 -7.22 -70.77
N LYS A 362 9.22 -8.13 -71.20
CA LYS A 362 8.60 -9.13 -70.31
C LYS A 362 9.58 -10.18 -69.78
N ILE A 363 10.55 -10.60 -70.59
CA ILE A 363 11.59 -11.54 -70.16
C ILE A 363 12.55 -10.86 -69.18
N ASP A 364 12.91 -9.60 -69.41
CA ASP A 364 13.80 -8.85 -68.52
C ASP A 364 13.09 -8.45 -67.21
N GLU A 365 11.83 -8.02 -67.26
CA GLU A 365 10.98 -7.84 -66.06
C GLU A 365 10.85 -9.13 -65.24
N ALA A 366 10.69 -10.29 -65.90
CA ALA A 366 10.61 -11.58 -65.23
C ALA A 366 11.96 -12.04 -64.64
N LYS A 367 13.09 -11.70 -65.29
CA LYS A 367 14.44 -11.92 -64.73
C LYS A 367 14.71 -11.02 -63.52
N ASP A 368 14.28 -9.77 -63.57
CA ASP A 368 14.40 -8.84 -62.45
C ASP A 368 13.58 -9.34 -61.24
N LYS A 369 12.35 -9.83 -61.48
CA LYS A 369 11.53 -10.49 -60.47
C LYS A 369 12.20 -11.75 -59.89
N ILE A 370 12.87 -12.55 -60.72
CA ILE A 370 13.65 -13.72 -60.26
C ILE A 370 14.81 -13.28 -59.37
N GLU A 371 15.54 -12.22 -59.72
CA GLU A 371 16.68 -11.76 -58.92
C GLU A 371 16.22 -11.15 -57.59
N GLU A 372 15.10 -10.43 -57.61
CA GLU A 372 14.41 -9.94 -56.40
C GLU A 372 13.96 -11.11 -55.50
N LEU A 373 13.31 -12.13 -56.07
CA LEU A 373 12.89 -13.33 -55.31
C LEU A 373 14.09 -14.11 -54.77
N LYS A 374 15.18 -14.26 -55.55
CA LYS A 374 16.44 -14.86 -55.05
C LYS A 374 17.02 -14.07 -53.90
N GLN A 375 16.96 -12.74 -53.96
CA GLN A 375 17.40 -11.89 -52.86
C GLN A 375 16.54 -12.12 -51.62
N LYS A 376 15.20 -12.08 -51.74
CA LYS A 376 14.27 -12.36 -50.63
C LYS A 376 14.48 -13.76 -50.02
N VAL A 377 14.70 -14.78 -50.85
CA VAL A 377 15.02 -16.16 -50.41
C VAL A 377 16.34 -16.23 -49.64
N ARG A 378 17.35 -15.44 -50.03
CA ARG A 378 18.66 -15.39 -49.34
C ARG A 378 18.56 -14.69 -47.99
N GLU A 379 17.74 -13.65 -47.91
CA GLU A 379 17.55 -12.84 -46.71
C GLU A 379 16.56 -13.49 -45.72
N THR A 380 15.65 -14.33 -46.20
CA THR A 380 14.69 -15.05 -45.37
C THR A 380 15.34 -16.32 -44.79
N PRO A 381 15.39 -16.51 -43.46
CA PRO A 381 15.97 -17.71 -42.87
C PRO A 381 15.10 -18.94 -43.15
N ARG A 382 15.74 -20.08 -43.40
CA ARG A 382 15.08 -21.37 -43.68
C ARG A 382 14.30 -21.93 -42.48
N TYR A 383 14.74 -21.61 -41.27
CA TYR A 383 14.10 -22.04 -40.03
C TYR A 383 13.81 -20.82 -39.16
N ILE A 384 12.68 -20.84 -38.47
CA ILE A 384 12.35 -19.90 -37.42
C ILE A 384 12.35 -20.62 -36.07
N ASP A 385 12.69 -19.89 -35.02
CA ASP A 385 12.65 -20.39 -33.65
C ASP A 385 11.22 -20.18 -33.12
N GLU A 386 10.51 -21.28 -32.88
CA GLU A 386 9.19 -21.26 -32.23
C GLU A 386 9.32 -21.59 -30.74
N PRO A 387 8.65 -20.84 -29.84
CA PRO A 387 8.69 -21.12 -28.42
C PRO A 387 7.99 -22.45 -28.08
N VAL A 388 8.64 -23.26 -27.24
CA VAL A 388 8.09 -24.51 -26.69
C VAL A 388 7.66 -24.26 -25.25
N TYR A 389 6.39 -24.53 -24.97
CA TYR A 389 5.81 -24.38 -23.65
C TYR A 389 5.55 -25.72 -23.00
N GLU A 390 5.96 -25.89 -21.74
CA GLU A 390 5.68 -27.09 -20.95
C GLU A 390 4.68 -26.81 -19.83
N PRO A 391 3.75 -27.74 -19.53
CA PRO A 391 2.79 -27.56 -18.47
C PRO A 391 3.45 -27.71 -17.10
N TYR A 392 3.08 -26.82 -16.17
CA TYR A 392 3.45 -26.91 -14.77
C TYR A 392 2.28 -26.52 -13.87
N ARG A 393 2.48 -26.61 -12.55
CA ARG A 393 1.52 -26.13 -11.56
C ARG A 393 2.22 -25.25 -10.56
N TYR A 394 1.63 -24.08 -10.31
CA TYR A 394 2.01 -23.24 -9.18
C TYR A 394 0.94 -23.35 -8.08
N GLN A 395 1.33 -23.02 -6.85
CA GLN A 395 0.45 -23.10 -5.69
C GLN A 395 -0.08 -21.70 -5.37
N ARG A 396 -1.39 -21.52 -5.37
CA ARG A 396 -2.04 -20.31 -4.92
C ARG A 396 -2.51 -20.51 -3.49
N VAL A 397 -1.97 -19.73 -2.56
CA VAL A 397 -2.24 -19.82 -1.13
C VAL A 397 -2.91 -18.54 -0.68
N GLU A 398 -4.11 -18.67 -0.12
CA GLU A 398 -4.79 -17.61 0.60
C GLU A 398 -4.47 -17.76 2.08
N MET A 399 -3.95 -16.72 2.69
CA MET A 399 -3.56 -16.72 4.09
C MET A 399 -3.96 -15.44 4.81
N GLU A 400 -4.34 -15.59 6.06
CA GLU A 400 -4.51 -14.51 7.02
C GLU A 400 -3.22 -14.37 7.83
N VAL A 401 -2.66 -13.17 7.90
CA VAL A 401 -1.52 -12.86 8.77
C VAL A 401 -2.02 -11.99 9.91
N LEU A 402 -2.03 -12.55 11.11
CA LEU A 402 -2.44 -11.87 12.34
C LEU A 402 -1.20 -11.43 13.11
N LYS A 403 -1.09 -10.13 13.36
CA LYS A 403 -0.11 -9.54 14.27
C LYS A 403 -0.81 -9.21 15.56
N ALA A 404 -0.36 -9.76 16.68
CA ALA A 404 -0.93 -9.48 17.99
C ALA A 404 0.18 -9.21 19.02
N GLY A 405 -0.08 -8.32 19.96
CA GLY A 405 0.89 -7.99 21.00
C GLY A 405 0.24 -7.37 22.22
N SER A 406 0.91 -7.49 23.36
CA SER A 406 0.53 -6.80 24.59
C SER A 406 1.60 -5.79 24.96
N VAL A 407 1.19 -4.55 25.15
CA VAL A 407 2.09 -3.41 25.32
C VAL A 407 1.87 -2.79 26.68
N GLN A 408 2.93 -2.78 27.50
CA GLN A 408 2.91 -1.99 28.73
C GLN A 408 3.31 -0.55 28.39
N TYR A 409 2.58 0.42 28.89
CA TYR A 409 2.96 1.82 28.72
C TYR A 409 2.99 2.57 30.05
N TYR A 410 3.74 3.66 30.06
CA TYR A 410 3.84 4.59 31.18
C TYR A 410 3.60 6.00 30.66
N ILE A 411 2.74 6.76 31.34
CA ILE A 411 2.56 8.20 31.12
C ILE A 411 3.04 8.90 32.38
N ILE A 412 4.17 9.59 32.27
CA ILE A 412 4.87 10.23 33.39
C ILE A 412 4.65 11.73 33.28
N ASP A 413 3.85 12.30 34.18
CA ASP A 413 3.66 13.74 34.31
C ASP A 413 4.73 14.30 35.27
N GLN A 414 5.80 14.85 34.71
CA GLN A 414 6.94 15.37 35.47
C GLN A 414 6.60 16.66 36.22
N ARG A 415 5.60 17.39 35.73
CA ARG A 415 5.10 18.64 36.34
C ARG A 415 4.36 18.35 37.63
N LYS A 416 3.51 17.32 37.61
CA LYS A 416 2.70 16.90 38.77
C LYS A 416 3.41 15.85 39.65
N LYS A 417 4.59 15.39 39.25
CA LYS A 417 5.34 14.32 39.92
C LYS A 417 4.47 13.08 40.12
N ARG A 418 3.78 12.65 39.07
CA ARG A 418 2.98 11.42 39.05
C ARG A 418 3.22 10.63 37.79
N TYR A 419 2.92 9.35 37.83
CA TYR A 419 2.92 8.51 36.63
C TYR A 419 1.76 7.54 36.64
N TYR A 420 1.31 7.17 35.45
CA TYR A 420 0.32 6.14 35.20
C TYR A 420 0.98 5.00 34.44
N THR A 421 0.52 3.77 34.65
CA THR A 421 0.95 2.62 33.85
C THR A 421 -0.20 1.64 33.72
N ASP A 422 -0.32 1.06 32.53
CA ASP A 422 -1.32 0.05 32.20
C ASP A 422 -0.81 -0.82 31.04
N PHE A 423 -1.63 -1.79 30.66
CA PHE A 423 -1.44 -2.61 29.48
C PHE A 423 -2.56 -2.37 28.48
N PHE A 424 -2.25 -2.43 27.19
CA PHE A 424 -3.24 -2.59 26.15
C PHE A 424 -2.78 -3.66 25.16
N ASP A 425 -3.74 -4.31 24.54
CA ASP A 425 -3.48 -5.28 23.49
C ASP A 425 -3.64 -4.59 22.14
N VAL A 426 -2.73 -4.91 21.23
CA VAL A 426 -2.77 -4.49 19.83
C VAL A 426 -2.97 -5.69 18.94
N SER A 427 -3.78 -5.52 17.90
CA SER A 427 -3.93 -6.52 16.86
C SER A 427 -4.14 -5.88 15.50
N ALA A 428 -3.47 -6.41 14.48
CA ALA A 428 -3.71 -6.08 13.09
C ALA A 428 -3.82 -7.39 12.30
N LYS A 429 -4.67 -7.40 11.28
CA LYS A 429 -4.82 -8.56 10.39
C LYS A 429 -4.81 -8.08 8.95
N GLU A 430 -4.23 -8.87 8.07
CA GLU A 430 -4.24 -8.64 6.63
C GLU A 430 -4.38 -9.98 5.89
N PHE A 431 -5.04 -9.94 4.73
CA PHE A 431 -5.25 -11.12 3.90
C PHE A 431 -4.35 -11.06 2.67
N PHE A 432 -3.57 -12.11 2.48
CA PHE A 432 -2.65 -12.23 1.34
C PHE A 432 -3.05 -13.40 0.46
N THR A 433 -2.93 -13.21 -0.85
CA THR A 433 -2.96 -14.30 -1.82
C THR A 433 -1.60 -14.38 -2.47
N VAL A 434 -0.83 -15.42 -2.15
CA VAL A 434 0.55 -15.61 -2.62
C VAL A 434 0.59 -16.75 -3.63
N ALA A 435 1.31 -16.54 -4.74
CA ALA A 435 1.58 -17.57 -5.73
C ALA A 435 2.98 -18.15 -5.51
N TYR A 436 3.07 -19.34 -4.92
CA TYR A 436 4.33 -20.05 -4.75
C TYR A 436 4.65 -20.92 -5.97
N ASN A 437 5.94 -20.99 -6.31
CA ASN A 437 6.45 -21.76 -7.45
C ASN A 437 5.89 -21.28 -8.81
N LEU A 438 5.50 -20.02 -8.93
CA LEU A 438 5.18 -19.40 -10.22
C LEU A 438 6.49 -19.23 -11.01
N SER A 439 6.49 -19.61 -12.29
CA SER A 439 7.69 -19.55 -13.11
C SER A 439 7.89 -18.16 -13.70
N ASP A 440 9.09 -17.60 -13.61
CA ASP A 440 9.45 -16.32 -14.26
C ASP A 440 9.41 -16.41 -15.79
N GLN A 441 9.36 -17.63 -16.34
CA GLN A 441 9.25 -17.90 -17.77
C GLN A 441 7.80 -18.19 -18.21
N ASP A 442 6.81 -17.95 -17.34
CA ASP A 442 5.39 -18.08 -17.67
C ASP A 442 4.95 -16.92 -18.59
N PRO A 443 4.38 -17.19 -19.78
CA PRO A 443 3.91 -16.13 -20.68
C PRO A 443 2.74 -15.31 -20.09
N ASP A 444 1.98 -15.88 -19.14
CA ASP A 444 0.89 -15.21 -18.42
C ASP A 444 1.39 -14.64 -17.06
N LEU A 445 2.70 -14.50 -16.83
CA LEU A 445 3.28 -14.05 -15.56
C LEU A 445 2.65 -12.74 -15.04
N GLU A 446 2.48 -11.73 -15.89
CA GLU A 446 1.89 -10.43 -15.52
C GLU A 446 0.42 -10.57 -15.07
N LYS A 447 -0.33 -11.46 -15.71
CA LYS A 447 -1.71 -11.77 -15.34
C LYS A 447 -1.80 -12.53 -14.02
N HIS A 448 -0.81 -13.38 -13.71
CA HIS A 448 -0.75 -14.11 -12.43
C HIS A 448 -0.22 -13.24 -11.28
N THR A 449 0.71 -12.33 -11.54
CA THR A 449 1.29 -11.44 -10.52
C THR A 449 0.41 -10.23 -10.23
N SER A 450 -0.37 -9.73 -11.19
CA SER A 450 -1.30 -8.60 -10.95
C SER A 450 -2.43 -8.87 -9.96
N VAL A 451 -2.72 -10.15 -9.66
CA VAL A 451 -3.79 -10.57 -8.75
C VAL A 451 -3.29 -11.26 -7.48
N ASN A 452 -1.96 -11.39 -7.31
CA ASN A 452 -1.33 -12.04 -6.17
C ASN A 452 -0.21 -11.15 -5.61
N VAL A 453 -0.03 -11.14 -4.29
CA VAL A 453 1.08 -10.44 -3.64
C VAL A 453 2.31 -11.35 -3.56
N THR A 454 3.50 -10.76 -3.39
CA THR A 454 4.75 -11.53 -3.20
C THR A 454 4.98 -11.85 -1.73
N GLU A 455 5.80 -12.87 -1.46
CA GLU A 455 6.25 -13.20 -0.10
C GLU A 455 6.96 -12.01 0.56
N GLU A 456 7.65 -11.19 -0.23
CA GLU A 456 8.32 -9.98 0.24
C GLU A 456 7.34 -8.94 0.78
N MET A 457 6.14 -8.85 0.20
CA MET A 457 5.07 -7.97 0.70
C MET A 457 4.48 -8.50 2.02
N VAL A 458 4.37 -9.83 2.16
CA VAL A 458 3.96 -10.46 3.42
C VAL A 458 5.00 -10.15 4.51
N ASP A 459 6.28 -10.39 4.23
CA ASP A 459 7.39 -10.09 5.13
C ASP A 459 7.48 -8.59 5.48
N ALA A 460 7.15 -7.70 4.54
CA ALA A 460 7.12 -6.26 4.77
C ALA A 460 6.02 -5.89 5.79
N TYR A 461 4.81 -6.43 5.62
CA TYR A 461 3.70 -6.26 6.57
C TYR A 461 4.05 -6.80 7.96
N GLU A 462 4.71 -7.96 8.03
CA GLU A 462 5.14 -8.55 9.30
C GLU A 462 6.10 -7.67 10.09
N LYS A 463 7.06 -7.04 9.40
CA LYS A 463 8.06 -6.14 9.99
C LYS A 463 7.52 -4.75 10.32
N GLU A 464 6.42 -4.34 9.68
CA GLU A 464 5.80 -3.03 9.89
C GLU A 464 5.38 -2.84 11.37
N PRO A 465 5.52 -1.65 11.97
CA PRO A 465 4.98 -1.41 13.31
C PRO A 465 3.44 -1.39 13.31
N ILE A 466 2.82 -1.91 14.37
CA ILE A 466 1.43 -1.49 14.68
C ILE A 466 1.52 -0.12 15.36
N THR A 467 0.77 0.86 14.87
CA THR A 467 0.74 2.21 15.45
C THR A 467 -0.49 2.40 16.36
N VAL A 468 -0.29 3.12 17.46
CA VAL A 468 -1.36 3.49 18.41
C VAL A 468 -1.45 5.00 18.47
N LYS A 469 -2.67 5.55 18.40
CA LYS A 469 -2.86 6.99 18.43
C LYS A 469 -2.47 7.60 19.77
N LEU A 470 -1.76 8.72 19.73
CA LEU A 470 -1.40 9.48 20.93
C LEU A 470 -2.66 9.98 21.66
N SER A 471 -3.68 10.41 20.92
CA SER A 471 -4.97 10.82 21.48
C SER A 471 -5.60 9.75 22.38
N GLU A 472 -5.68 8.50 21.91
CA GLU A 472 -6.26 7.38 22.66
C GLU A 472 -5.52 7.11 23.98
N LEU A 473 -4.19 7.19 23.94
CA LEU A 473 -3.35 6.99 25.13
C LEU A 473 -3.55 8.11 26.16
N LEU A 474 -3.62 9.35 25.69
CA LEU A 474 -3.83 10.52 26.56
C LEU A 474 -5.25 10.56 27.13
N ASP A 475 -6.26 10.12 26.38
CA ASP A 475 -7.63 9.97 26.85
C ASP A 475 -7.75 8.92 27.95
N GLN A 476 -7.12 7.75 27.76
CA GLN A 476 -7.07 6.73 28.80
C GLN A 476 -6.43 7.25 30.10
N TYR A 477 -5.34 8.02 29.99
CA TYR A 477 -4.71 8.68 31.13
C TYR A 477 -5.62 9.71 31.80
N ALA A 478 -6.27 10.56 31.00
CA ALA A 478 -7.19 11.58 31.49
C ALA A 478 -8.37 10.95 32.24
N ALA A 479 -8.91 9.84 31.74
CA ALA A 479 -9.99 9.09 32.37
C ALA A 479 -9.56 8.36 33.66
N ASN A 480 -8.33 7.83 33.71
CA ASN A 480 -7.85 6.99 34.81
C ASN A 480 -6.94 7.72 35.83
N LYS A 481 -7.01 9.06 35.89
CA LYS A 481 -6.15 9.91 36.75
C LYS A 481 -6.09 9.47 38.23
N VAL A 482 -7.14 8.84 38.75
CA VAL A 482 -7.20 8.32 40.13
C VAL A 482 -6.18 7.19 40.38
N LYS A 483 -5.87 6.39 39.36
CA LYS A 483 -4.89 5.29 39.42
C LYS A 483 -3.43 5.77 39.32
N ALA A 484 -3.19 7.05 39.06
CA ALA A 484 -1.84 7.59 38.94
C ALA A 484 -1.07 7.48 40.26
N ARG A 485 0.18 7.03 40.21
CA ARG A 485 1.07 6.84 41.36
C ARG A 485 1.99 8.04 41.55
N LYS A 486 2.55 8.24 42.75
CA LYS A 486 3.55 9.29 43.01
C LYS A 486 4.86 8.96 42.31
N LEU A 487 5.41 9.91 41.55
CA LEU A 487 6.72 9.80 40.92
C LEU A 487 7.81 10.16 41.94
N THR A 488 8.64 9.20 42.33
CA THR A 488 9.79 9.44 43.20
C THR A 488 10.99 9.98 42.42
N SER A 489 11.36 9.34 41.32
CA SER A 489 12.34 9.82 40.34
C SER A 489 12.20 9.08 39.01
N LEU A 490 12.67 9.68 37.91
CA LEU A 490 12.76 8.99 36.61
C LEU A 490 13.66 7.74 36.70
N ASN A 491 14.72 7.78 37.51
CA ASN A 491 15.58 6.63 37.74
C ASN A 491 14.86 5.47 38.44
N ALA A 492 13.86 5.73 39.29
CA ALA A 492 13.04 4.68 39.88
C ALA A 492 12.17 3.99 38.82
N ILE A 493 11.53 4.77 37.93
CA ILE A 493 10.77 4.20 36.79
C ILE A 493 11.69 3.40 35.87
N ARG A 494 12.87 3.93 35.54
CA ARG A 494 13.87 3.19 34.76
C ARG A 494 14.25 1.87 35.42
N LYS A 495 14.48 1.85 36.73
CA LYS A 495 14.77 0.62 37.48
C LYS A 495 13.61 -0.36 37.45
N ASP A 496 12.37 0.11 37.59
CA ASP A 496 11.17 -0.73 37.52
C ASP A 496 10.98 -1.32 36.12
N VAL A 497 11.17 -0.52 35.07
CA VAL A 497 11.09 -0.96 33.67
C VAL A 497 12.20 -1.96 33.37
N ILE A 498 13.44 -1.69 33.80
CA ILE A 498 14.56 -2.65 33.63
C ILE A 498 14.30 -3.92 34.45
N LYS A 499 13.75 -3.83 35.66
CA LYS A 499 13.40 -4.99 36.49
C LYS A 499 12.35 -5.83 35.78
N ASN A 500 11.25 -5.22 35.32
CA ASN A 500 10.19 -5.92 34.59
C ASN A 500 10.70 -6.50 33.28
N ARG A 501 11.56 -5.77 32.56
CA ARG A 501 12.23 -6.25 31.35
C ARG A 501 13.19 -7.39 31.65
N ASN A 502 13.91 -7.37 32.76
CA ASN A 502 14.79 -8.47 33.16
C ASN A 502 13.97 -9.69 33.62
N VAL A 503 12.80 -9.49 34.22
CA VAL A 503 11.83 -10.57 34.48
C VAL A 503 11.30 -11.12 33.17
N ALA A 504 10.96 -10.27 32.20
CA ALA A 504 10.52 -10.67 30.86
C ALA A 504 11.63 -11.31 30.03
N VAL A 505 12.88 -10.88 30.18
CA VAL A 505 14.07 -11.46 29.55
C VAL A 505 14.45 -12.78 30.21
N ALA A 506 14.33 -12.89 31.54
CA ALA A 506 14.54 -14.15 32.26
C ALA A 506 13.38 -15.13 32.01
N SER A 507 12.16 -14.64 31.82
CA SER A 507 11.04 -15.45 31.34
C SER A 507 11.20 -15.80 29.87
N ALA A 508 11.76 -14.92 29.03
CA ALA A 508 12.18 -15.17 27.63
C ALA A 508 13.37 -16.12 27.50
N GLU A 509 14.31 -16.12 28.45
CA GLU A 509 15.39 -17.12 28.55
C GLU A 509 14.85 -18.47 28.99
N LYS A 510 13.78 -18.45 29.79
CA LYS A 510 12.96 -19.63 30.08
C LYS A 510 11.92 -19.91 28.99
N GLN A 511 11.72 -18.98 28.06
CA GLN A 511 10.84 -19.01 26.89
C GLN A 511 11.68 -18.87 25.60
N GLU A 512 12.71 -19.71 25.41
CA GLU A 512 12.63 -20.52 24.18
C GLU A 512 11.23 -21.14 24.21
N TYR A 513 10.51 -21.28 23.11
CA TYR A 513 9.32 -22.14 23.13
C TYR A 513 9.72 -23.57 23.50
N GLY A 514 9.87 -23.80 24.79
CA GLY A 514 9.77 -25.05 25.44
C GLY A 514 8.27 -25.30 25.55
N PHE A 515 7.74 -26.12 24.63
CA PHE A 515 7.23 -27.36 25.20
C PHE A 515 8.33 -27.86 26.12
N ASP A 516 8.03 -28.22 27.36
CA ASP A 516 9.01 -29.00 28.08
C ASP A 516 9.21 -30.31 27.30
N ARG A 517 10.19 -30.27 26.39
CA ARG A 517 10.65 -31.37 25.55
C ARG A 517 11.38 -32.41 26.40
N ARG A 518 11.64 -32.08 27.68
CA ARG A 518 12.40 -32.87 28.64
C ARG A 518 11.49 -33.50 29.71
N ASP A 519 10.24 -33.09 29.85
CA ASP A 519 9.31 -33.69 30.82
C ASP A 519 8.67 -34.99 30.31
N ASP A 520 8.50 -35.15 28.99
CA ASP A 520 7.97 -36.39 28.42
C ASP A 520 9.04 -37.18 27.66
N LYS A 521 9.69 -38.09 28.39
CA LYS A 521 10.73 -38.99 27.86
C LYS A 521 10.28 -39.85 26.69
N ARG A 522 8.97 -39.97 26.42
CA ARG A 522 8.46 -40.73 25.28
C ARG A 522 8.92 -40.13 23.94
N PHE A 523 9.14 -38.82 23.87
CA PHE A 523 9.66 -38.19 22.65
C PHE A 523 11.05 -38.70 22.26
N GLU A 524 11.91 -39.04 23.22
CA GLU A 524 13.24 -39.64 22.96
C GLU A 524 13.15 -41.02 22.28
N SER A 525 11.98 -41.66 22.34
CA SER A 525 11.71 -42.96 21.71
C SER A 525 11.16 -42.83 20.30
N VAL A 526 10.81 -41.63 19.82
CA VAL A 526 10.12 -41.41 18.54
C VAL A 526 11.06 -40.72 17.54
N VAL A 527 10.95 -41.11 16.27
CA VAL A 527 11.72 -40.56 15.16
C VAL A 527 10.81 -40.17 14.01
N ARG A 528 11.21 -39.16 13.23
CA ARG A 528 10.63 -38.89 11.91
C ARG A 528 11.31 -39.80 10.90
N VAL A 529 10.53 -40.48 10.06
CA VAL A 529 11.05 -41.29 8.95
C VAL A 529 10.83 -40.51 7.66
N ASN A 530 11.91 -40.16 6.97
CA ASN A 530 11.85 -39.45 5.69
C ASN A 530 11.91 -40.47 4.54
N ASN A 531 11.09 -40.27 3.50
CA ASN A 531 11.15 -41.04 2.26
C ASN A 531 11.16 -40.08 1.05
N SER A 532 11.27 -40.63 -0.17
CA SER A 532 11.41 -39.81 -1.39
C SER A 532 10.12 -39.11 -1.85
N SER A 533 8.96 -39.44 -1.26
CA SER A 533 7.63 -38.95 -1.65
C SER A 533 6.88 -38.24 -0.52
N GLY A 534 7.48 -38.12 0.67
CA GLY A 534 6.85 -37.61 1.90
C GLY A 534 7.62 -37.98 3.18
N PHE A 535 6.89 -38.17 4.28
CA PHE A 535 7.44 -38.52 5.60
C PHE A 535 6.37 -39.22 6.46
N GLY A 536 6.84 -39.97 7.46
CA GLY A 536 6.01 -40.60 8.49
C GLY A 536 6.70 -40.58 9.85
N THR A 537 6.19 -41.37 10.78
CA THR A 537 6.74 -41.53 12.12
C THR A 537 7.24 -42.97 12.32
N GLY A 538 8.24 -43.14 13.18
CA GLY A 538 8.65 -44.44 13.72
C GLY A 538 9.05 -44.32 15.18
N PHE A 539 9.28 -45.44 15.86
CA PHE A 539 9.75 -45.43 17.25
C PHE A 539 10.66 -46.62 17.57
N TYR A 540 11.58 -46.42 18.51
CA TYR A 540 12.55 -47.42 18.95
C TYR A 540 11.87 -48.54 19.74
N VAL A 541 12.00 -49.79 19.28
CA VAL A 541 11.54 -51.01 19.99
C VAL A 541 12.68 -51.71 20.72
N THR A 542 13.90 -51.59 20.21
CA THR A 542 15.17 -51.79 20.91
C THR A 542 15.99 -50.51 20.80
N ASP A 543 17.19 -50.49 21.39
CA ASP A 543 18.06 -49.31 21.30
C ASP A 543 18.54 -49.08 19.86
N ASP A 544 18.53 -50.09 19.00
CA ASP A 544 19.02 -50.02 17.62
C ASP A 544 18.03 -50.50 16.53
N VAL A 545 16.76 -50.71 16.88
CA VAL A 545 15.68 -51.07 15.94
C VAL A 545 14.49 -50.14 16.09
N VAL A 546 14.05 -49.58 14.97
CA VAL A 546 12.87 -48.72 14.85
C VAL A 546 11.74 -49.50 14.16
N LEU A 547 10.53 -49.42 14.70
CA LEU A 547 9.28 -49.88 14.09
C LEU A 547 8.57 -48.69 13.43
N THR A 548 7.99 -48.91 12.25
CA THR A 548 7.19 -47.93 11.49
C THR A 548 6.17 -48.68 10.61
N ASN A 549 5.36 -47.96 9.83
CA ASN A 549 4.47 -48.59 8.85
C ASN A 549 5.21 -49.00 7.58
N TYR A 550 4.71 -50.01 6.87
CA TYR A 550 5.23 -50.41 5.57
C TYR A 550 5.03 -49.31 4.53
N HIS A 551 3.86 -48.67 4.45
CA HIS A 551 3.60 -47.62 3.46
C HIS A 551 4.46 -46.35 3.69
N VAL A 552 5.06 -46.18 4.88
CA VAL A 552 6.00 -45.08 5.15
C VAL A 552 7.36 -45.35 4.50
N VAL A 553 7.78 -46.61 4.40
CA VAL A 553 9.10 -46.98 3.84
C VAL A 553 9.02 -47.62 2.45
N GLU A 554 7.83 -48.08 2.04
CA GLU A 554 7.51 -48.75 0.78
C GLU A 554 8.62 -49.73 0.34
N GLU A 555 9.18 -49.54 -0.86
CA GLU A 555 10.24 -50.35 -1.45
C GLU A 555 11.67 -49.88 -1.09
N GLN A 556 11.81 -48.87 -0.22
CA GLN A 556 13.12 -48.37 0.14
C GLN A 556 13.93 -49.41 0.91
N LYS A 557 15.24 -49.48 0.60
CA LYS A 557 16.23 -50.34 1.29
C LYS A 557 16.87 -49.62 2.48
N PHE A 558 17.02 -48.30 2.36
CA PHE A 558 17.57 -47.42 3.38
C PHE A 558 16.65 -46.22 3.55
N VAL A 559 16.52 -45.75 4.78
CA VAL A 559 15.70 -44.59 5.13
C VAL A 559 16.50 -43.65 6.01
N GLU A 560 16.30 -42.36 5.80
CA GLU A 560 16.83 -41.30 6.65
C GLU A 560 15.82 -41.01 7.76
N MET A 561 16.30 -40.77 8.97
CA MET A 561 15.47 -40.48 10.12
C MET A 561 16.00 -39.30 10.90
N LYS A 562 15.09 -38.53 11.50
CA LYS A 562 15.40 -37.41 12.40
C LYS A 562 14.94 -37.74 13.82
N LYS A 563 15.86 -37.68 14.77
CA LYS A 563 15.60 -37.93 16.20
C LYS A 563 15.07 -36.69 16.92
N TRP A 564 14.60 -36.87 18.14
CA TRP A 564 14.06 -35.81 19.00
C TRP A 564 15.02 -34.63 19.24
N ASP A 565 16.30 -34.94 19.43
CA ASP A 565 17.38 -33.97 19.60
C ASP A 565 17.75 -33.24 18.28
N LYS A 566 16.97 -33.46 17.21
CA LYS A 566 17.12 -32.94 15.84
C LYS A 566 18.32 -33.51 15.09
N THR A 567 19.05 -34.48 15.63
CA THR A 567 20.12 -35.15 14.89
C THR A 567 19.54 -36.17 13.91
N GLU A 568 20.21 -36.32 12.78
CA GLU A 568 19.82 -37.25 11.72
C GLU A 568 20.56 -38.59 11.89
N THR A 569 19.90 -39.68 11.50
CA THR A 569 20.47 -41.02 11.48
C THR A 569 19.95 -41.79 10.26
N PHE A 570 20.70 -42.80 9.83
CA PHE A 570 20.32 -43.65 8.70
C PHE A 570 20.06 -45.08 9.17
N GLY A 571 19.10 -45.73 8.52
CA GLY A 571 18.78 -47.11 8.83
C GLY A 571 18.47 -47.97 7.61
N LYS A 572 18.71 -49.26 7.75
CA LYS A 572 18.41 -50.28 6.73
C LYS A 572 17.09 -50.95 7.07
N VAL A 573 16.15 -50.95 6.14
CA VAL A 573 14.91 -51.71 6.28
C VAL A 573 15.24 -53.19 6.09
N PHE A 574 14.92 -54.04 7.08
CA PHE A 574 15.31 -55.45 7.06
C PHE A 574 14.14 -56.44 7.22
N ALA A 575 12.98 -55.97 7.67
CA ALA A 575 11.75 -56.76 7.71
C ALA A 575 10.54 -55.89 7.37
N LYS A 576 9.55 -56.48 6.69
CA LYS A 576 8.32 -55.84 6.24
C LYS A 576 7.17 -56.85 6.29
N ASP A 577 5.99 -56.44 6.74
CA ASP A 577 4.74 -57.17 6.60
C ASP A 577 3.71 -56.23 5.95
N VAL A 578 3.46 -56.46 4.66
CA VAL A 578 2.53 -55.64 3.87
C VAL A 578 1.08 -55.80 4.35
N ARG A 579 0.71 -56.97 4.89
CA ARG A 579 -0.66 -57.20 5.40
C ARG A 579 -0.89 -56.39 6.66
N LEU A 580 0.05 -56.42 7.59
CA LEU A 580 -0.03 -55.65 8.84
C LEU A 580 0.29 -54.17 8.65
N ASP A 581 0.85 -53.80 7.50
CA ASP A 581 1.41 -52.48 7.25
C ASP A 581 2.51 -52.12 8.26
N LEU A 582 3.45 -53.03 8.53
CA LEU A 582 4.55 -52.83 9.48
C LEU A 582 5.92 -53.05 8.82
N ALA A 583 6.92 -52.31 9.27
CA ALA A 583 8.31 -52.47 8.85
C ALA A 583 9.30 -52.24 9.99
N LEU A 584 10.44 -52.95 9.95
CA LEU A 584 11.55 -52.79 10.89
C LEU A 584 12.77 -52.22 10.20
N VAL A 585 13.36 -51.22 10.85
CA VAL A 585 14.54 -50.50 10.38
C VAL A 585 15.66 -50.65 11.40
N LYS A 586 16.82 -51.14 10.97
CA LYS A 586 18.03 -51.22 11.79
C LYS A 586 18.80 -49.92 11.67
N VAL A 587 19.08 -49.25 12.78
CA VAL A 587 19.69 -47.91 12.79
C VAL A 587 21.09 -47.92 13.38
N GLN A 588 21.91 -46.95 12.99
CA GLN A 588 23.29 -46.82 13.47
C GLN A 588 23.36 -46.11 14.83
N ASP A 589 22.56 -45.06 15.01
CA ASP A 589 22.52 -44.32 16.26
C ASP A 589 21.45 -44.87 17.21
N ARG A 590 21.88 -45.19 18.42
CA ARG A 590 21.00 -45.78 19.42
C ARG A 590 20.02 -44.75 20.00
N GLY A 591 18.80 -45.19 20.29
CA GLY A 591 17.74 -44.39 20.91
C GLY A 591 17.15 -45.04 22.15
N ALA A 592 16.09 -44.44 22.70
CA ALA A 592 15.40 -44.94 23.88
C ALA A 592 14.29 -45.94 23.48
N PRO A 593 14.37 -47.23 23.81
CA PRO A 593 13.30 -48.17 23.46
C PRO A 593 12.01 -47.89 24.24
N VAL A 594 10.86 -48.06 23.61
CA VAL A 594 9.57 -47.99 24.31
C VAL A 594 9.33 -49.21 25.22
N CYS A 595 8.26 -49.13 26.01
CA CYS A 595 7.69 -50.25 26.74
C CYS A 595 6.26 -50.49 26.22
N PHE A 596 5.91 -51.73 25.92
CA PHE A 596 4.59 -52.10 25.44
C PHE A 596 3.66 -52.50 26.59
N TYR A 597 2.37 -52.24 26.39
CA TYR A 597 1.31 -52.71 27.27
C TYR A 597 1.09 -54.22 27.10
N SER A 598 1.00 -54.99 28.19
CA SER A 598 0.95 -56.46 28.16
C SER A 598 -0.34 -57.06 28.69
N SER A 599 -1.19 -56.26 29.36
CA SER A 599 -2.47 -56.73 29.88
C SER A 599 -3.40 -57.15 28.74
N ARG A 600 -4.13 -58.26 28.95
CA ARG A 600 -5.02 -58.86 27.94
C ARG A 600 -6.20 -57.98 27.54
N THR A 601 -6.49 -56.92 28.29
CA THR A 601 -7.63 -56.05 28.06
C THR A 601 -7.22 -54.59 28.15
N ILE A 602 -7.55 -53.81 27.11
CA ILE A 602 -7.60 -52.34 27.18
C ILE A 602 -9.07 -51.93 27.23
N LYS A 603 -9.43 -51.00 28.13
CA LYS A 603 -10.81 -50.57 28.31
C LYS A 603 -11.17 -49.49 27.29
N ILE A 604 -12.40 -49.56 26.77
CA ILE A 604 -12.99 -48.51 25.93
C ILE A 604 -13.20 -47.25 26.79
N GLY A 605 -12.93 -46.08 26.21
CA GLY A 605 -13.01 -44.78 26.89
C GLY A 605 -11.73 -44.35 27.60
N GLU A 606 -10.72 -45.23 27.67
CA GLU A 606 -9.42 -44.89 28.25
C GLU A 606 -8.68 -43.87 27.38
N THR A 607 -8.02 -42.91 28.04
CA THR A 607 -7.23 -41.87 27.37
C THR A 607 -6.00 -42.46 26.72
N VAL A 608 -5.79 -42.14 25.45
CA VAL A 608 -4.60 -42.50 24.69
C VAL A 608 -4.00 -41.28 24.00
N GLU A 609 -2.72 -41.36 23.70
CA GLU A 609 -1.93 -40.27 23.14
C GLU A 609 -1.11 -40.74 21.95
N ALA A 610 -1.18 -40.02 20.83
CA ALA A 610 -0.33 -40.27 19.68
C ALA A 610 0.81 -39.26 19.66
N ILE A 611 2.03 -39.73 19.42
CA ILE A 611 3.20 -38.87 19.18
C ILE A 611 3.66 -39.11 17.74
N GLY A 612 3.76 -38.05 16.94
CA GLY A 612 4.14 -38.15 15.53
C GLY A 612 4.43 -36.81 14.86
N HIS A 613 4.43 -36.78 13.51
CA HIS A 613 4.88 -35.64 12.72
C HIS A 613 3.78 -35.14 11.75
N PRO A 614 2.58 -34.75 12.22
CA PRO A 614 1.44 -34.48 11.36
C PRO A 614 1.67 -33.25 10.47
N LYS A 615 1.45 -33.40 9.16
CA LYS A 615 1.63 -32.38 8.11
C LYS A 615 3.01 -31.70 8.13
N GLY A 616 4.04 -32.38 8.64
CA GLY A 616 5.41 -31.89 8.66
C GLY A 616 5.76 -31.07 9.90
N ASN A 617 4.83 -30.94 10.86
CA ASN A 617 5.12 -30.36 12.17
C ASN A 617 5.83 -31.41 13.03
N ASP A 618 7.12 -31.21 13.29
CA ASP A 618 7.92 -32.21 13.99
C ASP A 618 7.46 -32.40 15.45
N PHE A 619 7.34 -33.67 15.89
CA PHE A 619 7.08 -34.06 17.29
C PHE A 619 5.83 -33.44 17.93
N THR A 620 4.67 -33.73 17.35
CA THR A 620 3.36 -33.36 17.88
C THR A 620 2.79 -34.47 18.76
N LEU A 621 2.26 -34.12 19.94
CA LEU A 621 1.44 -34.99 20.77
C LEU A 621 -0.05 -34.63 20.59
N THR A 622 -0.88 -35.62 20.29
CA THR A 622 -2.34 -35.50 20.27
C THR A 622 -2.95 -36.49 21.27
N ARG A 623 -4.10 -36.14 21.83
CA ARG A 623 -4.78 -36.95 22.87
C ARG A 623 -6.24 -37.19 22.49
N GLY A 624 -6.72 -38.39 22.75
CA GLY A 624 -8.12 -38.80 22.60
C GLY A 624 -8.40 -40.01 23.49
N VAL A 625 -9.36 -40.84 23.09
CA VAL A 625 -9.76 -42.05 23.79
C VAL A 625 -9.79 -43.27 22.88
N ILE A 626 -9.75 -44.45 23.48
CA ILE A 626 -10.05 -45.70 22.77
C ILE A 626 -11.56 -45.76 22.54
N SER A 627 -11.98 -45.59 21.30
CA SER A 627 -13.39 -45.65 20.92
C SER A 627 -13.90 -47.08 20.88
N THR A 628 -13.11 -48.02 20.35
CA THR A 628 -13.39 -49.47 20.40
C THR A 628 -12.18 -50.27 19.88
N ILE A 629 -12.25 -51.60 19.96
CA ILE A 629 -11.30 -52.51 19.29
C ILE A 629 -12.10 -53.32 18.26
N ARG A 630 -11.61 -53.42 17.03
CA ARG A 630 -12.30 -54.15 15.96
C ARG A 630 -11.34 -54.71 14.93
N GLU A 631 -11.79 -55.75 14.25
CA GLU A 631 -11.16 -56.25 13.03
C GLU A 631 -11.54 -55.37 11.84
N HIS A 632 -10.57 -54.99 11.02
CA HIS A 632 -10.80 -54.22 9.80
C HIS A 632 -9.80 -54.63 8.70
N THR A 633 -10.11 -54.29 7.46
CA THR A 633 -9.16 -54.44 6.34
C THR A 633 -8.03 -53.42 6.46
N THR A 634 -6.82 -53.86 6.14
CA THR A 634 -5.61 -53.01 6.07
C THR A 634 -5.70 -51.97 4.95
N ILE A 635 -5.01 -50.84 5.11
CA ILE A 635 -4.93 -49.77 4.10
C ILE A 635 -4.11 -50.18 2.87
N THR A 636 -3.25 -51.19 2.98
CA THR A 636 -2.44 -51.70 1.85
C THR A 636 -3.24 -52.46 0.80
N GLY A 637 -4.54 -52.68 1.02
CA GLY A 637 -5.45 -53.32 0.06
C GLY A 637 -5.22 -54.81 -0.15
N VAL A 638 -4.30 -55.43 0.59
CA VAL A 638 -4.00 -56.86 0.51
C VAL A 638 -5.16 -57.68 1.09
N LYS A 639 -5.67 -58.64 0.30
CA LYS A 639 -6.70 -59.59 0.76
C LYS A 639 -6.09 -60.61 1.73
N GLY A 640 -6.66 -60.74 2.92
CA GLY A 640 -6.18 -61.66 3.95
C GLY A 640 -7.08 -61.69 5.18
N LYS A 641 -6.61 -62.35 6.25
CA LYS A 641 -7.28 -62.27 7.56
C LYS A 641 -7.33 -60.80 8.02
N PRO A 642 -8.48 -60.32 8.54
CA PRO A 642 -8.59 -58.97 9.09
C PRO A 642 -7.49 -58.66 10.08
N VAL A 643 -7.09 -57.39 10.14
CA VAL A 643 -6.12 -56.89 11.11
C VAL A 643 -6.88 -56.34 12.30
N LEU A 644 -6.42 -56.63 13.51
CA LEU A 644 -7.01 -56.06 14.72
C LEU A 644 -6.54 -54.62 14.92
N PHE A 645 -7.49 -53.68 14.96
CA PHE A 645 -7.24 -52.25 15.17
C PHE A 645 -7.85 -51.75 16.47
N ILE A 646 -7.16 -50.81 17.09
CA ILE A 646 -7.72 -49.85 18.04
C ILE A 646 -8.34 -48.72 17.23
N GLN A 647 -9.65 -48.54 17.35
CA GLN A 647 -10.31 -47.33 16.87
C GLN A 647 -10.18 -46.25 17.94
N THR A 648 -9.77 -45.05 17.54
CA THR A 648 -9.61 -43.90 18.44
C THR A 648 -10.09 -42.62 17.78
N ASP A 649 -10.58 -41.68 18.59
CA ASP A 649 -10.85 -40.30 18.18
C ASP A 649 -9.64 -39.38 18.32
N THR A 650 -8.52 -39.91 18.83
CA THR A 650 -7.24 -39.20 18.92
C THR A 650 -6.90 -38.62 17.55
N PRO A 651 -6.67 -37.31 17.42
CA PRO A 651 -6.37 -36.69 16.14
C PRO A 651 -5.15 -37.34 15.47
N ILE A 652 -5.39 -38.09 14.40
CA ILE A 652 -4.38 -38.73 13.55
C ILE A 652 -4.49 -38.12 12.14
N ASN A 653 -3.39 -37.55 11.65
CA ASN A 653 -3.30 -36.91 10.33
C ASN A 653 -2.09 -37.47 9.55
N CYS A 654 -1.99 -37.18 8.25
CA CYS A 654 -0.82 -37.55 7.43
C CYS A 654 0.48 -37.14 8.13
N GLY A 655 1.40 -38.10 8.34
CA GLY A 655 2.63 -37.92 9.10
C GLY A 655 2.65 -38.58 10.49
N ASN A 656 1.50 -38.95 11.06
CA ASN A 656 1.44 -39.78 12.28
C ASN A 656 1.58 -41.29 12.00
N SER A 657 1.37 -41.72 10.76
CA SER A 657 1.49 -43.11 10.35
C SER A 657 2.87 -43.67 10.70
N GLY A 658 2.87 -44.83 11.37
CA GLY A 658 4.02 -45.55 11.89
C GLY A 658 4.42 -45.14 13.31
N GLY A 659 3.81 -44.09 13.86
CA GLY A 659 4.06 -43.61 15.23
C GLY A 659 3.32 -44.41 16.31
N PRO A 660 3.78 -44.33 17.57
CA PRO A 660 3.16 -45.06 18.67
C PRO A 660 1.85 -44.41 19.13
N LEU A 661 0.89 -45.24 19.53
CA LEU A 661 -0.25 -44.86 20.36
C LEU A 661 0.03 -45.30 21.81
N PHE A 662 0.09 -44.35 22.72
CA PHE A 662 0.40 -44.57 24.13
C PHE A 662 -0.85 -44.62 25.01
N TYR A 663 -0.87 -45.54 25.96
CA TYR A 663 -1.70 -45.52 27.17
C TYR A 663 -0.77 -45.29 28.37
N GLY A 664 -0.82 -44.10 28.97
CA GLY A 664 0.22 -43.69 29.92
C GLY A 664 1.60 -43.69 29.25
N ASP A 665 2.58 -44.39 29.82
CA ASP A 665 3.92 -44.53 29.25
C ASP A 665 4.11 -45.80 28.39
N LYS A 666 3.02 -46.54 28.10
CA LYS A 666 3.06 -47.82 27.39
C LYS A 666 2.46 -47.75 26.01
N VAL A 667 3.11 -48.37 25.03
CA VAL A 667 2.57 -48.46 23.66
C VAL A 667 1.48 -49.53 23.59
N VAL A 668 0.30 -49.13 23.12
CA VAL A 668 -0.87 -49.98 22.88
C VAL A 668 -1.16 -50.21 21.39
N GLY A 669 -0.54 -49.43 20.50
CA GLY A 669 -0.68 -49.66 19.06
C GLY A 669 0.24 -48.80 18.19
N VAL A 670 0.15 -48.99 16.88
CA VAL A 670 0.88 -48.23 15.86
C VAL A 670 -0.13 -47.48 15.00
N ASN A 671 -0.08 -46.15 14.98
CA ASN A 671 -1.00 -45.32 14.20
C ASN A 671 -0.83 -45.60 12.72
N ASP A 672 -1.94 -45.79 12.00
CA ASP A 672 -1.91 -46.28 10.62
C ASP A 672 -2.69 -45.33 9.69
N TRP A 673 -4.01 -45.27 9.84
CA TRP A 673 -4.90 -44.47 8.99
C TRP A 673 -6.10 -43.88 9.72
N GLY A 674 -6.80 -42.96 9.07
CA GLY A 674 -8.04 -42.35 9.56
C GLY A 674 -8.86 -41.76 8.42
N PHE A 675 -10.13 -41.47 8.67
CA PHE A 675 -10.98 -40.82 7.67
C PHE A 675 -10.70 -39.33 7.58
N SER A 676 -10.81 -38.76 6.37
CA SER A 676 -10.74 -37.31 6.23
C SER A 676 -11.92 -36.64 6.94
N LYS A 677 -11.74 -35.41 7.43
CA LYS A 677 -12.79 -34.65 8.12
C LYS A 677 -14.08 -34.49 7.32
N GLN A 678 -13.98 -34.51 5.99
CA GLN A 678 -15.12 -34.42 5.07
C GLN A 678 -15.95 -35.72 5.03
N ILE A 679 -15.38 -36.85 5.45
CA ILE A 679 -16.01 -38.17 5.42
C ILE A 679 -16.45 -38.60 6.82
N ALA A 680 -15.55 -38.52 7.81
CA ALA A 680 -15.86 -38.77 9.22
C ALA A 680 -14.78 -38.16 10.12
N GLU A 681 -15.15 -37.25 11.01
CA GLU A 681 -14.23 -36.67 12.00
C GLU A 681 -14.07 -37.61 13.21
N GLY A 682 -12.83 -37.77 13.70
CA GLY A 682 -12.55 -38.58 14.89
C GLY A 682 -12.65 -40.09 14.69
N LEU A 683 -12.56 -40.58 13.44
CA LEU A 683 -12.57 -42.01 13.14
C LEU A 683 -11.19 -42.45 12.63
N ASN A 684 -10.29 -42.76 13.59
CA ASN A 684 -8.90 -43.12 13.32
C ASN A 684 -8.56 -44.52 13.84
N PHE A 685 -7.52 -45.15 13.27
CA PHE A 685 -7.18 -46.54 13.49
C PHE A 685 -5.67 -46.72 13.75
N SER A 686 -5.37 -47.50 14.78
CA SER A 686 -4.01 -47.91 15.14
C SER A 686 -3.92 -49.44 15.25
N ILE A 687 -2.91 -50.05 14.65
CA ILE A 687 -2.69 -51.50 14.68
C ILE A 687 -2.50 -51.95 16.13
N HIS A 688 -3.28 -52.92 16.57
CA HIS A 688 -3.30 -53.35 17.97
C HIS A 688 -1.96 -54.00 18.38
N TYR A 689 -1.49 -53.74 19.61
CA TYR A 689 -0.18 -54.23 20.11
C TYR A 689 0.01 -55.74 19.98
N SER A 690 -1.06 -56.55 19.99
CA SER A 690 -0.96 -58.01 19.80
C SER A 690 -0.48 -58.42 18.41
N GLU A 691 -0.86 -57.67 17.36
CA GLU A 691 -0.37 -57.90 16.00
C GLU A 691 1.11 -57.48 15.90
N VAL A 692 1.47 -56.38 16.58
CA VAL A 692 2.87 -55.92 16.68
C VAL A 692 3.74 -56.97 17.36
N PHE A 693 3.27 -57.58 18.44
CA PHE A 693 4.01 -58.64 19.15
C PHE A 693 4.32 -59.81 18.25
N LYS A 694 3.31 -60.28 17.50
CA LYS A 694 3.51 -61.35 16.54
C LYS A 694 4.56 -60.98 15.50
N PHE A 695 4.49 -59.77 14.95
CA PHE A 695 5.47 -59.29 13.97
C PHE A 695 6.89 -59.18 14.55
N LEU A 696 7.05 -58.71 15.78
CA LEU A 696 8.36 -58.63 16.46
C LEU A 696 8.91 -60.03 16.79
N ASP A 697 8.07 -60.93 17.28
CA ASP A 697 8.43 -62.32 17.61
C ASP A 697 8.85 -63.09 16.36
N ASP A 698 8.11 -62.96 15.26
CA ASP A 698 8.39 -63.59 13.95
C ASP A 698 9.74 -63.13 13.37
N ASN A 699 10.22 -61.93 13.75
CA ASN A 699 11.50 -61.37 13.33
C ASN A 699 12.60 -61.43 14.39
N GLY A 700 12.37 -62.14 15.51
CA GLY A 700 13.37 -62.35 16.57
C GLY A 700 13.79 -61.07 17.30
N ILE A 701 12.93 -60.05 17.36
CA ILE A 701 13.22 -58.80 18.06
C ILE A 701 12.73 -58.88 19.49
N ALA A 702 13.62 -58.71 20.46
CA ALA A 702 13.25 -58.59 21.86
C ALA A 702 12.66 -57.20 22.14
N TYR A 703 11.61 -57.13 22.96
CA TYR A 703 10.96 -55.87 23.31
C TYR A 703 10.50 -55.87 24.77
N ARG A 704 10.38 -54.67 25.35
CA ARG A 704 9.99 -54.49 26.76
C ARG A 704 8.48 -54.52 26.89
N LYS A 705 7.96 -55.31 27.83
CA LYS A 705 6.55 -55.32 28.27
C LYS A 705 6.47 -54.80 29.69
N ASP A 706 5.35 -54.17 30.06
CA ASP A 706 5.06 -53.90 31.47
C ASP A 706 4.87 -55.21 32.26
N LYS A 707 5.06 -55.14 33.58
CA LYS A 707 5.04 -56.32 34.46
C LYS A 707 3.64 -56.68 34.93
#